data_AF-A0A3M0ZVA3-F1
#
_entry.id   AF-A0A3M0ZVA3-F1
#
_cell.length_a   1.000
_cell.length_b   1.000
_cell.length_c   1.000
_cell.angle_alpha   90.00
_cell.angle_beta   90.00
_cell.angle_gamma   90.00
#
_symmetry.space_group_name_H-M   'P 1'
#
loop_
_entity.id
_entity.type
_entity.pdbx_description
1 polymer ?
#
loop_
_entity_poly.entity_id
_entity_poly.type
_entity_poly.pdbx_seq_one_letter_code
_entity_poly.pdbx_strand_id
1 'polypeptide(L)'
;MKTIHQLFSKFSCLIVILLFIFCSTFAQEFPIPLLRTLSGHRLNVSSLAFNPEGNILASGSWDNTIKLWEVESGKELYTLKGHFSSVYSVTFSPYGRILASGSEDNTIKLWDVVRGQELRTLSGHRNSVYWVAFSPDGKIIASGDFDNIIKMWDVTSGREIHTLRGHRDRVYSVAFSPDGRILASGSDDSTIKLWDVVSGREMRSLSGNRFDISSIAFNPEGNIIGSGGGDGIIMLWNVTNGQVIRTLRVHTNSVNCIAFSPGGTAIASGSNDKTIKICEISSGRELCTITGHTGAIYSIAFSPMENILASGSYDHTIKIWNISALNTELYIIYSSIKSEKEAALQSIANLFSPKDEFETTSEYQARIQKAEAEKKAIEEKYARKFAEMKEAYLREKAEQEQIAAEKHRQQQLAEERTRRLREAEEQQRRQEQRAQSLENVQLAIEKVGTYDADRETLPIVIAGQSYILKIPRSEARSFKQFYARATVRGQKQLKKNLHDWEYFNLMVEHPETGSRYVVGPQHQPFTLSGEVAKVEVPAVTPRGKKLTGKPHLLLTPEFFEPSGNGFLDAEETGKLTIVVNNKGNGTAYGVILDLKPMQAESNIQYTKSRIISELLPGENKEVSFTIEASMEVGSGKHEFMLTGRESNGFAPDPIKISIETAAFRAPQLVVADMGIETASGDNQIEVEEIATLTLRIQNRGQRIAEGVQAFLEPGENVFLTTDSKKFFALGDMSPASYQDVSFRFYTNKLVKKQIPISVKITEKRGKFTHSETLDLAVNRPMKTLAQFQFEGKERPVIIEDVTGLSVDIEKDIPNTAIQNSHAVAVVIGNRDYQKTASVDFAINDAQLMKQYLIKTFGLREGNIIYETNATQATFNSIFGTENEFRGKLYNYVKAGESDVFVYYSGHGVPDPETKKAYFVPVNCDPSFVKLNGYSLDLFYNNLSKLPAKSVTVVINACFSGASERGNLIPNISPALLSVENPVMRIHNSLVMTSAANDQVSSWYPEKKHSLFTYFFLKGLKGEADKNSDSKVTFRELQDYIDENVPYMARRLNNREQTPHFMGNKDFVLIRLK
;
A
#
# COMPACT_ATOMS: atom_id res chain seq x y z
N MET A 1 -11.55 -47.19 -63.58
CA MET A 1 -11.06 -45.85 -63.99
C MET A 1 -11.49 -44.74 -63.03
N LYS A 2 -12.78 -44.57 -62.69
CA LYS A 2 -13.23 -43.54 -61.70
C LYS A 2 -12.55 -43.63 -60.32
N THR A 3 -12.33 -44.84 -59.81
CA THR A 3 -11.63 -45.08 -58.53
C THR A 3 -10.14 -44.74 -58.59
N ILE A 4 -9.51 -44.99 -59.74
CA ILE A 4 -8.10 -44.66 -60.00
C ILE A 4 -7.94 -43.14 -60.13
N HIS A 5 -8.88 -42.46 -60.80
CA HIS A 5 -8.89 -41.00 -60.91
C HIS A 5 -9.11 -40.29 -59.56
N GLN A 6 -9.96 -40.84 -58.68
CA GLN A 6 -10.11 -40.35 -57.29
C GLN A 6 -8.87 -40.58 -56.43
N LEU A 7 -8.15 -41.69 -56.63
CA LEU A 7 -6.88 -41.95 -55.95
C LEU A 7 -5.77 -41.02 -56.45
N PHE A 8 -5.70 -40.75 -57.76
CA PHE A 8 -4.73 -39.84 -58.35
C PHE A 8 -4.97 -38.37 -57.97
N SER A 9 -6.22 -37.89 -57.96
CA SER A 9 -6.58 -36.55 -57.47
C SER A 9 -6.17 -36.32 -56.01
N LYS A 10 -6.31 -37.35 -55.16
CA LYS A 10 -5.88 -37.31 -53.75
C LYS A 10 -4.36 -37.32 -53.60
N PHE A 11 -3.64 -38.07 -54.45
CA PHE A 11 -2.17 -38.08 -54.45
C PHE A 11 -1.54 -36.79 -54.98
N SER A 12 -2.12 -36.16 -56.00
CA SER A 12 -1.66 -34.85 -56.50
C SER A 12 -1.88 -33.74 -55.47
N CYS A 13 -3.02 -33.75 -54.76
CA CYS A 13 -3.24 -32.87 -53.61
C CYS A 13 -2.21 -33.13 -52.51
N LEU A 14 -1.92 -34.39 -52.19
CA LEU A 14 -0.95 -34.75 -51.14
C LEU A 14 0.46 -34.27 -51.47
N ILE A 15 0.91 -34.36 -52.73
CA ILE A 15 2.23 -33.89 -53.16
C ILE A 15 2.31 -32.37 -53.16
N VAL A 16 1.26 -31.66 -53.59
CA VAL A 16 1.19 -30.19 -53.49
C VAL A 16 1.16 -29.72 -52.03
N ILE A 17 0.43 -30.43 -51.16
CA ILE A 17 0.39 -30.18 -49.71
C ILE A 17 1.75 -30.48 -49.08
N LEU A 18 2.40 -31.59 -49.42
CA LEU A 18 3.73 -31.94 -48.93
C LEU A 18 4.80 -30.97 -49.43
N LEU A 19 4.71 -30.46 -50.67
CA LEU A 19 5.58 -29.41 -51.20
C LEU A 19 5.35 -28.06 -50.51
N PHE A 20 4.10 -27.74 -50.15
CA PHE A 20 3.76 -26.58 -49.31
C PHE A 20 4.33 -26.71 -47.88
N ILE A 21 4.27 -27.92 -47.30
CA ILE A 21 4.79 -28.21 -45.96
C ILE A 21 6.33 -28.22 -45.94
N PHE A 22 6.99 -28.77 -46.96
CA PHE A 22 8.46 -28.87 -47.01
C PHE A 22 9.15 -27.56 -47.42
N CYS A 23 8.43 -26.61 -48.04
CA CYS A 23 8.98 -25.31 -48.47
C CYS A 23 8.65 -24.15 -47.51
N SER A 24 7.72 -24.38 -46.57
CA SER A 24 7.44 -23.49 -45.43
C SER A 24 8.44 -23.67 -44.28
N THR A 25 9.08 -24.83 -44.17
CA THR A 25 10.12 -25.10 -43.16
C THR A 25 11.46 -24.39 -43.41
N PHE A 26 11.65 -23.77 -44.58
CA PHE A 26 12.86 -23.00 -44.92
C PHE A 26 12.71 -21.48 -44.81
N ALA A 27 11.48 -20.98 -44.60
CA ALA A 27 11.26 -19.58 -44.30
C ALA A 27 11.40 -19.38 -42.80
N GLN A 28 12.61 -19.14 -42.33
CA GLN A 28 12.79 -18.49 -41.04
C GLN A 28 12.24 -17.07 -41.22
N GLU A 29 10.95 -16.88 -40.96
CA GLU A 29 10.34 -15.56 -40.85
C GLU A 29 11.24 -14.74 -39.93
N PHE A 30 11.70 -13.56 -40.37
CA PHE A 30 12.42 -12.66 -39.47
C PHE A 30 11.42 -12.25 -38.39
N PRO A 31 11.45 -12.86 -37.19
CA PRO A 31 10.42 -12.60 -36.21
C PRO A 31 10.67 -11.19 -35.69
N ILE A 32 9.61 -10.37 -35.65
CA ILE A 32 9.68 -9.04 -35.02
C ILE A 32 10.22 -9.25 -33.59
N PRO A 33 11.40 -8.71 -33.25
CA PRO A 33 12.04 -9.03 -31.99
C PRO A 33 11.18 -8.60 -30.80
N LEU A 34 10.83 -9.56 -29.94
CA LEU A 34 10.27 -9.28 -28.63
C LEU A 34 11.39 -8.72 -27.75
N LEU A 35 11.29 -7.45 -27.38
CA LEU A 35 12.25 -6.81 -26.48
C LEU A 35 12.02 -7.24 -25.04
N ARG A 36 10.76 -7.17 -24.58
CA ARG A 36 10.38 -7.41 -23.18
C ARG A 36 8.97 -7.97 -23.08
N THR A 37 8.76 -8.78 -22.04
CA THR A 37 7.43 -9.11 -21.52
C THR A 37 7.31 -8.49 -20.13
N LEU A 38 6.35 -7.59 -19.95
CA LEU A 38 6.02 -7.01 -18.65
C LEU A 38 4.89 -7.83 -18.05
N SER A 39 5.17 -8.40 -16.88
CA SER A 39 4.23 -9.23 -16.13
C SER A 39 4.02 -8.60 -14.77
N GLY A 40 2.77 -8.49 -14.33
CA GLY A 40 2.44 -7.89 -13.04
C GLY A 40 0.95 -7.62 -12.85
N HIS A 41 0.21 -7.44 -13.95
CA HIS A 41 -1.25 -7.51 -13.91
C HIS A 41 -1.73 -8.93 -13.65
N ARG A 42 -2.84 -9.05 -12.92
CA ARG A 42 -3.42 -10.35 -12.52
C ARG A 42 -4.53 -10.82 -13.45
N LEU A 43 -5.10 -9.89 -14.18
CA LEU A 43 -6.13 -10.12 -15.16
C LEU A 43 -5.76 -9.41 -16.47
N ASN A 44 -6.66 -9.45 -17.43
CA ASN A 44 -6.46 -8.99 -18.80
C ASN A 44 -5.96 -7.54 -18.82
N VAL A 45 -5.02 -7.25 -19.70
CA VAL A 45 -4.58 -5.88 -19.95
C VAL A 45 -5.46 -5.31 -21.05
N SER A 46 -6.35 -4.39 -20.69
CA SER A 46 -7.40 -3.84 -21.54
C SER A 46 -6.95 -2.64 -22.36
N SER A 47 -6.01 -1.85 -21.85
CA SER A 47 -5.60 -0.58 -22.46
C SER A 47 -4.14 -0.28 -22.17
N LEU A 48 -3.46 0.33 -23.15
CA LEU A 48 -2.07 0.77 -23.10
C LEU A 48 -1.96 2.19 -23.65
N ALA A 49 -1.11 3.01 -23.04
CA ALA A 49 -0.76 4.33 -23.57
C ALA A 49 0.70 4.67 -23.24
N PHE A 50 1.47 5.11 -24.23
CA PHE A 50 2.78 5.72 -23.96
C PHE A 50 2.57 7.17 -23.51
N ASN A 51 3.45 7.65 -22.63
CA ASN A 51 3.58 9.08 -22.40
C ASN A 51 4.20 9.76 -23.64
N PRO A 52 4.10 11.10 -23.78
CA PRO A 52 4.60 11.82 -24.97
C PRO A 52 6.10 11.61 -25.24
N GLU A 53 6.90 11.47 -24.19
CA GLU A 53 8.34 11.21 -24.27
C GLU A 53 8.68 9.73 -24.59
N GLY A 54 7.68 8.83 -24.59
CA GLY A 54 7.86 7.41 -24.91
C GLY A 54 8.65 6.59 -23.90
N ASN A 55 9.07 7.17 -22.77
CA ASN A 55 9.85 6.48 -21.74
C ASN A 55 8.99 5.83 -20.64
N ILE A 56 7.71 6.19 -20.53
CA ILE A 56 6.74 5.59 -19.60
C ILE A 56 5.57 4.99 -20.40
N LEU A 57 5.22 3.74 -20.08
CA LEU A 57 4.01 3.08 -20.57
C LEU A 57 3.01 2.96 -19.43
N ALA A 58 1.76 3.36 -19.65
CA ALA A 58 0.65 3.08 -18.76
C ALA A 58 -0.12 1.87 -19.25
N SER A 59 -0.61 1.03 -18.33
CA SER A 59 -1.49 -0.09 -18.64
C SER A 59 -2.68 -0.13 -17.69
N GLY A 60 -3.89 -0.19 -18.25
CA GLY A 60 -5.12 -0.47 -17.52
C GLY A 60 -5.46 -1.96 -17.59
N SER A 61 -6.03 -2.50 -16.52
CA SER A 61 -6.38 -3.92 -16.45
C SER A 61 -7.72 -4.17 -15.77
N TRP A 62 -8.29 -5.33 -16.07
CA TRP A 62 -9.46 -5.87 -15.37
C TRP A 62 -9.16 -6.26 -13.92
N ASP A 63 -7.90 -6.18 -13.47
CA ASP A 63 -7.54 -6.31 -12.05
C ASP A 63 -7.79 -5.04 -11.22
N ASN A 64 -8.53 -4.09 -11.79
CA ASN A 64 -8.91 -2.79 -11.23
C ASN A 64 -7.74 -1.83 -11.03
N THR A 65 -6.54 -2.19 -11.51
CA THR A 65 -5.35 -1.36 -11.34
C THR A 65 -4.88 -0.78 -12.66
N ILE A 66 -4.12 0.31 -12.53
CA ILE A 66 -3.31 0.87 -13.60
C ILE A 66 -1.86 0.71 -13.19
N LYS A 67 -0.98 0.31 -14.10
CA LYS A 67 0.46 0.27 -13.85
C LYS A 67 1.20 1.22 -14.77
N LEU A 68 2.20 1.90 -14.21
CA LEU A 68 3.15 2.72 -14.95
C LEU A 68 4.47 1.96 -15.02
N TRP A 69 5.03 1.84 -16.22
CA TRP A 69 6.23 1.08 -16.50
C TRP A 69 7.28 1.96 -17.14
N GLU A 70 8.53 1.83 -16.70
CA GLU A 70 9.68 2.35 -17.42
C GLU A 70 9.97 1.47 -18.63
N VAL A 71 9.95 2.04 -19.82
CA VAL A 71 9.98 1.29 -21.09
C VAL A 71 11.34 0.62 -21.35
N GLU A 72 12.42 1.30 -20.94
CA GLU A 72 13.79 0.83 -21.16
C GLU A 72 14.14 -0.36 -20.27
N SER A 73 13.84 -0.28 -18.97
CA SER A 73 14.15 -1.35 -18.02
C SER A 73 13.04 -2.42 -17.91
N GLY A 74 11.80 -2.05 -18.23
CA GLY A 74 10.61 -2.84 -17.93
C GLY A 74 10.19 -2.79 -16.46
N LYS A 75 10.80 -1.93 -15.65
CA LYS A 75 10.49 -1.78 -14.22
C LYS A 75 9.12 -1.14 -14.04
N GLU A 76 8.31 -1.72 -13.17
CA GLU A 76 7.09 -1.07 -12.69
C GLU A 76 7.46 0.14 -11.82
N LEU A 77 7.06 1.34 -12.24
CA LEU A 77 7.24 2.60 -11.52
C LEU A 77 6.15 2.77 -10.46
N TYR A 78 4.89 2.54 -10.84
CA TYR A 78 3.73 2.71 -9.96
C TYR A 78 2.64 1.67 -10.27
N THR A 79 1.95 1.20 -9.23
CA THR A 79 0.60 0.63 -9.37
C THR A 79 -0.39 1.65 -8.81
N LEU A 80 -1.14 2.29 -9.69
CA LEU A 80 -2.21 3.21 -9.33
C LEU A 80 -3.47 2.39 -9.00
N LYS A 81 -3.90 2.48 -7.74
CA LYS A 81 -5.09 1.80 -7.22
C LYS A 81 -6.10 2.87 -6.78
N GLY A 82 -7.36 2.65 -7.09
CA GLY A 82 -8.44 3.55 -6.69
C GLY A 82 -9.72 3.36 -7.50
N HIS A 83 -9.64 2.79 -8.70
CA HIS A 83 -10.81 2.24 -9.37
C HIS A 83 -11.33 1.00 -8.65
N PHE A 84 -12.65 0.87 -8.56
CA PHE A 84 -13.33 -0.21 -7.84
C PHE A 84 -13.77 -1.36 -8.74
N SER A 85 -13.57 -1.24 -10.05
CA SER A 85 -13.86 -2.28 -11.02
C SER A 85 -12.89 -2.18 -12.19
N SER A 86 -13.08 -3.02 -13.20
CA SER A 86 -12.18 -3.17 -14.35
C SER A 86 -11.82 -1.80 -14.92
N VAL A 87 -10.54 -1.54 -15.15
CA VAL A 87 -10.11 -0.36 -15.90
C VAL A 87 -10.14 -0.74 -17.36
N TYR A 88 -10.91 -0.02 -18.18
CA TYR A 88 -11.05 -0.31 -19.61
C TYR A 88 -10.18 0.56 -20.49
N SER A 89 -9.83 1.76 -20.03
CA SER A 89 -9.09 2.72 -20.83
C SER A 89 -8.15 3.55 -19.97
N VAL A 90 -6.92 3.76 -20.46
CA VAL A 90 -5.94 4.69 -19.90
C VAL A 90 -5.39 5.57 -21.01
N THR A 91 -5.14 6.85 -20.71
CA THR A 91 -4.58 7.78 -21.67
C THR A 91 -3.77 8.88 -20.98
N PHE A 92 -2.63 9.25 -21.56
CA PHE A 92 -1.83 10.36 -21.05
C PHE A 92 -2.34 11.69 -21.60
N SER A 93 -2.28 12.72 -20.76
CA SER A 93 -2.37 14.10 -21.22
C SER A 93 -1.24 14.40 -22.22
N PRO A 94 -1.43 15.37 -23.15
CA PRO A 94 -0.43 15.73 -24.16
C PRO A 94 0.94 16.15 -23.61
N TYR A 95 0.98 16.60 -22.34
CA TYR A 95 2.22 16.98 -21.65
C TYR A 95 2.74 15.88 -20.70
N GLY A 96 2.09 14.72 -20.62
CA GLY A 96 2.53 13.55 -19.87
C GLY A 96 2.45 13.66 -18.34
N ARG A 97 1.94 14.76 -17.78
CA ARG A 97 1.88 14.98 -16.32
C ARG A 97 0.67 14.36 -15.65
N ILE A 98 -0.44 14.28 -16.38
CA ILE A 98 -1.70 13.71 -15.93
C ILE A 98 -1.99 12.46 -16.76
N LEU A 99 -2.41 11.38 -16.10
CA LEU A 99 -3.03 10.22 -16.73
C LEU A 99 -4.53 10.25 -16.44
N ALA A 100 -5.38 9.95 -17.42
CA ALA A 100 -6.80 9.71 -17.23
C ALA A 100 -7.11 8.22 -17.40
N SER A 101 -8.09 7.73 -16.66
CA SER A 101 -8.57 6.35 -16.78
C SER A 101 -10.08 6.25 -16.67
N GLY A 102 -10.69 5.39 -17.49
CA GLY A 102 -12.11 5.06 -17.46
C GLY A 102 -12.33 3.62 -17.00
N SER A 103 -13.36 3.40 -16.18
CA SER A 103 -13.60 2.12 -15.53
C SER A 103 -15.06 1.68 -15.55
N GLU A 104 -15.25 0.37 -15.39
CA GLU A 104 -16.51 -0.28 -15.06
C GLU A 104 -17.14 0.21 -13.75
N ASP A 105 -16.42 0.94 -12.91
CA ASP A 105 -16.97 1.58 -11.70
C ASP A 105 -17.77 2.88 -11.98
N ASN A 106 -18.04 3.16 -13.25
CA ASN A 106 -18.78 4.33 -13.75
C ASN A 106 -18.03 5.67 -13.58
N THR A 107 -16.76 5.65 -13.18
CA THR A 107 -15.97 6.85 -12.93
C THR A 107 -14.81 7.01 -13.91
N ILE A 108 -14.35 8.24 -14.02
CA ILE A 108 -13.07 8.59 -14.64
C ILE A 108 -12.15 9.11 -13.55
N LYS A 109 -10.90 8.66 -13.50
CA LYS A 109 -9.91 9.19 -12.54
C LYS A 109 -8.75 9.86 -13.25
N LEU A 110 -8.30 10.95 -12.66
CA LEU A 110 -7.10 11.67 -13.07
C LEU A 110 -5.99 11.39 -12.07
N TRP A 111 -4.79 11.09 -12.57
CA TRP A 111 -3.65 10.69 -11.76
C TRP A 111 -2.45 11.57 -12.05
N ASP A 112 -1.68 11.88 -11.01
CA ASP A 112 -0.38 12.51 -11.12
C ASP A 112 0.64 11.44 -11.50
N VAL A 113 1.23 11.56 -12.69
CA VAL A 113 2.19 10.59 -13.22
C VAL A 113 3.51 10.58 -12.43
N VAL A 114 3.89 11.72 -11.86
CA VAL A 114 5.15 11.86 -11.12
C VAL A 114 5.01 11.28 -9.71
N ARG A 115 3.86 11.50 -9.06
CA ARG A 115 3.60 11.09 -7.67
C ARG A 115 2.89 9.74 -7.53
N GLY A 116 2.29 9.23 -8.61
CA GLY A 116 1.48 8.01 -8.58
C GLY A 116 0.21 8.12 -7.73
N GLN A 117 -0.33 9.33 -7.56
CA GLN A 117 -1.49 9.61 -6.71
C GLN A 117 -2.71 10.03 -7.54
N GLU A 118 -3.90 9.73 -7.05
CA GLU A 118 -5.13 10.25 -7.63
C GLU A 118 -5.23 11.77 -7.39
N LEU A 119 -5.44 12.53 -8.46
CA LEU A 119 -5.69 13.97 -8.43
C LEU A 119 -7.18 14.28 -8.29
N ARG A 120 -8.03 13.52 -8.98
CA ARG A 120 -9.46 13.78 -9.06
C ARG A 120 -10.25 12.57 -9.55
N THR A 121 -11.44 12.37 -9.00
CA THR A 121 -12.49 11.52 -9.57
C THR A 121 -13.54 12.39 -10.28
N LEU A 122 -13.87 12.06 -11.53
CA LEU A 122 -14.98 12.61 -12.28
C LEU A 122 -16.14 11.60 -12.24
N SER A 123 -17.23 11.98 -11.60
CA SER A 123 -18.44 11.17 -11.44
C SER A 123 -19.60 11.79 -12.21
N GLY A 124 -20.37 10.97 -12.92
CA GLY A 124 -21.57 11.43 -13.63
C GLY A 124 -22.07 10.49 -14.73
N HIS A 125 -21.25 9.53 -15.18
CA HIS A 125 -21.76 8.37 -15.91
C HIS A 125 -22.55 7.46 -14.97
N ARG A 126 -23.57 6.79 -15.51
CA ARG A 126 -24.44 5.87 -14.76
C ARG A 126 -24.02 4.42 -14.89
N ASN A 127 -23.11 4.15 -15.81
CA ASN A 127 -22.70 2.82 -16.22
C ASN A 127 -21.24 2.85 -16.72
N SER A 128 -20.70 1.68 -17.05
CA SER A 128 -19.28 1.46 -17.33
C SER A 128 -18.72 2.44 -18.35
N VAL A 129 -17.58 3.05 -18.04
CA VAL A 129 -16.84 3.93 -18.95
C VAL A 129 -15.84 3.08 -19.73
N TYR A 130 -16.12 2.83 -21.00
CA TYR A 130 -15.29 1.97 -21.85
C TYR A 130 -14.04 2.67 -22.38
N TRP A 131 -14.14 3.97 -22.67
CA TRP A 131 -13.04 4.71 -23.28
C TRP A 131 -12.93 6.14 -22.76
N VAL A 132 -11.69 6.61 -22.63
CA VAL A 132 -11.36 8.00 -22.31
C VAL A 132 -10.29 8.54 -23.27
N ALA A 133 -10.41 9.81 -23.66
CA ALA A 133 -9.43 10.48 -24.51
C ALA A 133 -9.22 11.94 -24.05
N PHE A 134 -7.97 12.42 -24.05
CA PHE A 134 -7.67 13.84 -23.91
C PHE A 134 -7.81 14.58 -25.24
N SER A 135 -8.27 15.82 -25.20
CA SER A 135 -8.07 16.76 -26.30
C SER A 135 -6.58 17.06 -26.50
N PRO A 136 -6.14 17.40 -27.72
CA PRO A 136 -4.73 17.69 -28.01
C PRO A 136 -4.13 18.86 -27.20
N ASP A 137 -4.97 19.78 -26.70
CA ASP A 137 -4.55 20.86 -25.82
C ASP A 137 -4.56 20.49 -24.32
N GLY A 138 -5.03 19.28 -23.99
CA GLY A 138 -5.08 18.74 -22.63
C GLY A 138 -6.15 19.33 -21.72
N LYS A 139 -7.06 20.16 -22.25
CA LYS A 139 -8.08 20.85 -21.44
C LYS A 139 -9.38 20.10 -21.29
N ILE A 140 -9.69 19.20 -22.22
CA ILE A 140 -10.94 18.45 -22.25
C ILE A 140 -10.63 16.96 -22.20
N ILE A 141 -11.45 16.21 -21.45
CA ILE A 141 -11.54 14.76 -21.57
C ILE A 141 -12.87 14.40 -22.20
N ALA A 142 -12.88 13.50 -23.17
CA ALA A 142 -14.08 12.84 -23.67
C ALA A 142 -14.15 11.41 -23.12
N SER A 143 -15.36 10.93 -22.82
CA SER A 143 -15.59 9.59 -22.33
C SER A 143 -16.85 8.97 -22.92
N GLY A 144 -16.77 7.72 -23.37
CA GLY A 144 -17.90 6.93 -23.88
C GLY A 144 -18.28 5.82 -22.91
N ASP A 145 -19.59 5.61 -22.71
CA ASP A 145 -20.11 4.64 -21.74
C ASP A 145 -21.03 3.55 -22.33
N PHE A 146 -21.42 2.64 -21.46
CA PHE A 146 -22.37 1.56 -21.75
C PHE A 146 -23.79 2.07 -22.09
N ASP A 147 -24.22 3.22 -21.57
CA ASP A 147 -25.58 3.76 -21.77
C ASP A 147 -25.70 4.59 -23.06
N ASN A 148 -24.75 4.44 -23.98
CA ASN A 148 -24.70 5.07 -25.30
C ASN A 148 -24.41 6.58 -25.23
N ILE A 149 -23.90 7.05 -24.09
CA ILE A 149 -23.67 8.46 -23.79
C ILE A 149 -22.18 8.76 -23.90
N ILE A 150 -21.89 9.92 -24.49
CA ILE A 150 -20.56 10.51 -24.44
C ILE A 150 -20.61 11.74 -23.57
N LYS A 151 -19.65 11.91 -22.66
CA LYS A 151 -19.50 13.13 -21.87
C LYS A 151 -18.18 13.80 -22.17
N MET A 152 -18.17 15.13 -22.08
CA MET A 152 -16.97 15.96 -22.17
C MET A 152 -16.76 16.68 -20.85
N TRP A 153 -15.53 16.72 -20.36
CA TRP A 153 -15.18 17.20 -19.04
C TRP A 153 -14.07 18.23 -19.13
N ASP A 154 -14.19 19.30 -18.37
CA ASP A 154 -13.09 20.25 -18.17
C ASP A 154 -12.09 19.66 -17.18
N VAL A 155 -10.84 19.51 -17.61
CA VAL A 155 -9.78 18.83 -16.83
C VAL A 155 -9.45 19.59 -15.55
N THR A 156 -9.50 20.92 -15.57
CA THR A 156 -9.08 21.77 -14.44
C THR A 156 -10.10 21.74 -13.31
N SER A 157 -11.36 21.99 -13.66
CA SER A 157 -12.48 22.08 -12.72
C SER A 157 -13.10 20.71 -12.40
N GLY A 158 -12.96 19.73 -13.29
CA GLY A 158 -13.63 18.44 -13.23
C GLY A 158 -15.12 18.48 -13.56
N ARG A 159 -15.61 19.60 -14.11
CA ARG A 159 -17.04 19.77 -14.44
C ARG A 159 -17.34 19.21 -15.82
N GLU A 160 -18.53 18.65 -15.97
CA GLU A 160 -19.07 18.28 -17.28
C GLU A 160 -19.34 19.55 -18.12
N ILE A 161 -18.86 19.55 -19.37
CA ILE A 161 -19.05 20.59 -20.37
C ILE A 161 -20.25 20.23 -21.26
N HIS A 162 -20.27 18.99 -21.78
CA HIS A 162 -21.30 18.49 -22.70
C HIS A 162 -21.69 17.05 -22.37
N THR A 163 -22.96 16.73 -22.59
CA THR A 163 -23.48 15.36 -22.73
C THR A 163 -23.95 15.17 -24.17
N LEU A 164 -23.27 14.33 -24.94
CA LEU A 164 -23.59 14.03 -26.32
C LEU A 164 -24.48 12.78 -26.38
N ARG A 165 -25.62 12.91 -27.06
CA ARG A 165 -26.61 11.84 -27.24
C ARG A 165 -26.83 11.62 -28.74
N GLY A 166 -26.81 10.37 -29.17
CA GLY A 166 -27.11 10.04 -30.57
C GLY A 166 -26.84 8.59 -30.95
N HIS A 167 -25.89 7.92 -30.27
CA HIS A 167 -25.71 6.49 -30.42
C HIS A 167 -26.90 5.69 -29.87
N ARG A 168 -27.14 4.52 -30.47
CA ARG A 168 -28.26 3.64 -30.11
C ARG A 168 -27.85 2.48 -29.23
N ASP A 169 -26.55 2.26 -29.07
CA ASP A 169 -25.96 1.20 -28.26
C ASP A 169 -24.59 1.68 -27.73
N ARG A 170 -23.91 0.82 -26.96
CA ARG A 170 -22.70 1.15 -26.17
C ARG A 170 -21.66 1.88 -27.00
N VAL A 171 -20.95 2.84 -26.38
CA VAL A 171 -19.83 3.54 -27.03
C VAL A 171 -18.52 2.92 -26.57
N TYR A 172 -17.86 2.18 -27.45
CA TYR A 172 -16.63 1.45 -27.13
C TYR A 172 -15.36 2.29 -27.28
N SER A 173 -15.38 3.32 -28.13
CA SER A 173 -14.18 4.08 -28.43
C SER A 173 -14.50 5.54 -28.75
N VAL A 174 -13.68 6.46 -28.26
CA VAL A 174 -13.72 7.90 -28.57
C VAL A 174 -12.32 8.40 -28.89
N ALA A 175 -12.20 9.30 -29.87
CA ALA A 175 -10.91 9.86 -30.26
C ALA A 175 -11.08 11.31 -30.74
N PHE A 176 -10.21 12.21 -30.29
CA PHE A 176 -10.14 13.57 -30.83
C PHE A 176 -9.36 13.59 -32.14
N SER A 177 -9.77 14.45 -33.08
CA SER A 177 -8.93 14.82 -34.21
C SER A 177 -7.67 15.53 -33.71
N PRO A 178 -6.54 15.46 -34.45
CA PRO A 178 -5.28 16.10 -34.05
C PRO A 178 -5.38 17.62 -33.83
N ASP A 179 -6.32 18.29 -34.53
CA ASP A 179 -6.59 19.73 -34.36
C ASP A 179 -7.55 20.04 -33.18
N GLY A 180 -8.10 19.01 -32.53
CA GLY A 180 -9.01 19.10 -31.40
C GLY A 180 -10.41 19.60 -31.71
N ARG A 181 -10.79 19.75 -32.99
CA ARG A 181 -12.09 20.31 -33.40
C ARG A 181 -13.20 19.28 -33.49
N ILE A 182 -12.85 18.04 -33.83
CA ILE A 182 -13.79 16.94 -34.04
C ILE A 182 -13.52 15.86 -33.00
N LEU A 183 -14.58 15.36 -32.38
CA LEU A 183 -14.54 14.12 -31.62
C LEU A 183 -15.19 13.03 -32.49
N ALA A 184 -14.54 11.89 -32.66
CA ALA A 184 -15.13 10.71 -33.26
C ALA A 184 -15.52 9.72 -32.17
N SER A 185 -16.60 8.96 -32.38
CA SER A 185 -17.03 7.88 -31.49
C SER A 185 -17.47 6.64 -32.28
N GLY A 186 -17.04 5.46 -31.84
CA GLY A 186 -17.44 4.16 -32.39
C GLY A 186 -18.31 3.39 -31.39
N SER A 187 -19.33 2.71 -31.90
CA SER A 187 -20.37 2.08 -31.08
C SER A 187 -20.74 0.67 -31.54
N ASP A 188 -21.33 -0.09 -30.61
CA ASP A 188 -22.01 -1.37 -30.85
C ASP A 188 -23.18 -1.22 -31.85
N ASP A 189 -23.69 0.01 -32.06
CA ASP A 189 -24.71 0.30 -33.08
C ASP A 189 -24.20 0.27 -34.54
N SER A 190 -22.96 -0.19 -34.75
CA SER A 190 -22.28 -0.30 -36.04
C SER A 190 -22.03 1.03 -36.75
N THR A 191 -22.11 2.16 -36.06
CA THR A 191 -21.87 3.50 -36.62
C THR A 191 -20.69 4.22 -35.96
N ILE A 192 -20.06 5.09 -36.74
CA ILE A 192 -19.12 6.10 -36.21
C ILE A 192 -19.84 7.45 -36.25
N LYS A 193 -19.81 8.22 -35.16
CA LYS A 193 -20.33 9.61 -35.16
C LYS A 193 -19.21 10.61 -35.01
N LEU A 194 -19.31 11.72 -35.74
CA LEU A 194 -18.42 12.87 -35.65
C LEU A 194 -19.18 14.00 -34.96
N TRP A 195 -18.55 14.57 -33.94
CA TRP A 195 -19.11 15.61 -33.09
C TRP A 195 -18.24 16.86 -33.14
N ASP A 196 -18.87 18.02 -33.20
CA ASP A 196 -18.18 19.30 -33.04
C ASP A 196 -17.87 19.51 -31.55
N VAL A 197 -16.59 19.66 -31.21
CA VAL A 197 -16.10 19.72 -29.81
C VAL A 197 -16.62 20.96 -29.08
N VAL A 198 -16.78 22.08 -29.78
CA VAL A 198 -17.19 23.35 -29.17
C VAL A 198 -18.68 23.35 -28.85
N SER A 199 -19.51 22.96 -29.82
CA SER A 199 -20.97 23.01 -29.71
C SER A 199 -21.59 21.75 -29.11
N GLY A 200 -20.87 20.62 -29.10
CA GLY A 200 -21.38 19.32 -28.65
C GLY A 200 -22.43 18.72 -29.60
N ARG A 201 -22.50 19.18 -30.85
CA ARG A 201 -23.49 18.71 -31.83
C ARG A 201 -22.91 17.63 -32.74
N GLU A 202 -23.75 16.66 -33.10
CA GLU A 202 -23.43 15.68 -34.14
C GLU A 202 -23.29 16.40 -35.49
N MET A 203 -22.13 16.23 -36.13
CA MET A 203 -21.84 16.74 -37.48
C MET A 203 -22.20 15.72 -38.55
N ARG A 204 -21.90 14.44 -38.30
CA ARG A 204 -22.03 13.36 -39.29
C ARG A 204 -22.11 11.99 -38.61
N SER A 205 -22.87 11.09 -39.23
CA SER A 205 -22.85 9.66 -38.92
C SER A 205 -22.26 8.89 -40.11
N LEU A 206 -21.26 8.06 -39.87
CA LEU A 206 -20.66 7.15 -40.85
C LEU A 206 -21.24 5.75 -40.64
N SER A 207 -21.84 5.21 -41.68
CA SER A 207 -22.50 3.90 -41.69
C SER A 207 -21.95 3.06 -42.84
N GLY A 208 -21.68 1.78 -42.59
CA GLY A 208 -21.13 0.85 -43.58
C GLY A 208 -20.47 -0.39 -42.96
N ASN A 209 -20.07 -0.30 -41.69
CA ASN A 209 -19.77 -1.47 -40.86
C ASN A 209 -21.06 -2.29 -40.65
N ARG A 210 -20.94 -3.62 -40.60
CA ARG A 210 -22.06 -4.54 -40.35
C ARG A 210 -22.05 -5.11 -38.93
N PHE A 211 -21.02 -4.76 -38.16
CA PHE A 211 -20.73 -5.26 -36.82
C PHE A 211 -20.32 -4.09 -35.92
N ASP A 212 -20.17 -4.40 -34.65
CA ASP A 212 -19.73 -3.48 -33.61
C ASP A 212 -18.41 -2.79 -33.97
N ILE A 213 -18.25 -1.54 -33.54
CA ILE A 213 -17.01 -0.79 -33.71
C ILE A 213 -16.30 -0.74 -32.37
N SER A 214 -15.35 -1.64 -32.18
CA SER A 214 -14.59 -1.80 -30.94
C SER A 214 -13.53 -0.71 -30.77
N SER A 215 -12.95 -0.22 -31.86
CA SER A 215 -11.83 0.72 -31.82
C SER A 215 -11.83 1.67 -33.02
N ILE A 216 -11.59 2.94 -32.75
CA ILE A 216 -11.38 3.99 -33.75
C ILE A 216 -10.09 4.74 -33.47
N ALA A 217 -9.46 5.27 -34.52
CA ALA A 217 -8.31 6.16 -34.40
C ALA A 217 -8.27 7.14 -35.58
N PHE A 218 -7.80 8.36 -35.33
CA PHE A 218 -7.41 9.27 -36.40
C PHE A 218 -5.98 8.97 -36.85
N ASN A 219 -5.72 9.17 -38.14
CA ASN A 219 -4.34 9.30 -38.60
C ASN A 219 -3.73 10.64 -38.11
N PRO A 220 -2.40 10.78 -38.13
CA PRO A 220 -1.73 11.99 -37.64
C PRO A 220 -2.16 13.29 -38.34
N GLU A 221 -2.56 13.23 -39.61
CA GLU A 221 -3.06 14.40 -40.35
C GLU A 221 -4.53 14.73 -40.07
N GLY A 222 -5.28 13.83 -39.42
CA GLY A 222 -6.69 14.03 -39.06
C GLY A 222 -7.67 13.92 -40.22
N ASN A 223 -7.23 13.54 -41.42
CA ASN A 223 -8.07 13.41 -42.61
C ASN A 223 -8.62 11.98 -42.82
N ILE A 224 -8.10 10.98 -42.10
CA ILE A 224 -8.52 9.58 -42.15
C ILE A 224 -8.89 9.08 -40.75
N ILE A 225 -10.02 8.38 -40.64
CA ILE A 225 -10.37 7.56 -39.47
C ILE A 225 -10.19 6.09 -39.84
N GLY A 226 -9.49 5.33 -39.01
CA GLY A 226 -9.54 3.88 -39.02
C GLY A 226 -10.63 3.37 -38.08
N SER A 227 -11.27 2.26 -38.41
CA SER A 227 -12.19 1.54 -37.52
C SER A 227 -11.97 0.03 -37.59
N GLY A 228 -11.94 -0.63 -36.44
CA GLY A 228 -11.94 -2.10 -36.31
C GLY A 228 -13.14 -2.60 -35.49
N GLY A 229 -13.52 -3.86 -35.70
CA GLY A 229 -14.73 -4.45 -35.11
C GLY A 229 -14.83 -5.97 -35.21
N GLY A 230 -16.03 -6.50 -34.93
CA GLY A 230 -16.33 -7.93 -34.82
C GLY A 230 -16.08 -8.80 -36.06
N ASP A 231 -15.92 -8.21 -37.25
CA ASP A 231 -15.72 -8.93 -38.52
C ASP A 231 -14.27 -9.19 -38.90
N GLY A 232 -13.30 -8.77 -38.08
CA GLY A 232 -11.88 -8.92 -38.39
C GLY A 232 -11.37 -7.96 -39.47
N ILE A 233 -12.18 -6.96 -39.83
CA ILE A 233 -11.90 -5.98 -40.88
C ILE A 233 -11.47 -4.65 -40.26
N ILE A 234 -10.55 -3.97 -40.95
CA ILE A 234 -10.26 -2.55 -40.70
C ILE A 234 -10.84 -1.74 -41.86
N MET A 235 -11.65 -0.73 -41.57
CA MET A 235 -12.14 0.22 -42.56
C MET A 235 -11.48 1.58 -42.37
N LEU A 236 -11.06 2.20 -43.48
CA LEU A 236 -10.50 3.54 -43.52
C LEU A 236 -11.51 4.49 -44.12
N TRP A 237 -11.77 5.60 -43.44
CA TRP A 237 -12.81 6.56 -43.77
C TRP A 237 -12.21 7.94 -44.00
N ASN A 238 -12.67 8.63 -45.03
CA ASN A 238 -12.32 10.03 -45.23
C ASN A 238 -13.18 10.89 -44.29
N VAL A 239 -12.53 11.70 -43.46
CA VAL A 239 -13.19 12.51 -42.42
C VAL A 239 -14.11 13.57 -43.03
N THR A 240 -13.69 14.20 -44.13
CA THR A 240 -14.40 15.32 -44.76
C THR A 240 -15.72 14.88 -45.40
N ASN A 241 -15.69 13.80 -46.19
CA ASN A 241 -16.85 13.36 -46.97
C ASN A 241 -17.57 12.13 -46.37
N GLY A 242 -16.96 11.45 -45.39
CA GLY A 242 -17.49 10.28 -44.71
C GLY A 242 -17.49 8.98 -45.53
N GLN A 243 -16.80 8.95 -46.67
CA GLN A 243 -16.73 7.77 -47.54
C GLN A 243 -15.62 6.82 -47.11
N VAL A 244 -15.86 5.53 -47.37
CA VAL A 244 -14.84 4.48 -47.19
C VAL A 244 -13.76 4.65 -48.26
N ILE A 245 -12.53 4.87 -47.82
CA ILE A 245 -11.32 4.91 -48.65
C ILE A 245 -10.89 3.47 -48.97
N ARG A 246 -10.86 2.60 -47.96
CA ARG A 246 -10.32 1.24 -48.07
C ARG A 246 -10.91 0.30 -47.02
N THR A 247 -10.93 -0.98 -47.35
CA THR A 247 -11.33 -2.08 -46.48
C THR A 247 -10.21 -3.12 -46.44
N LEU A 248 -9.66 -3.41 -45.26
CA LEU A 248 -8.55 -4.33 -45.04
C LEU A 248 -9.07 -5.58 -44.32
N ARG A 249 -9.02 -6.74 -44.99
CA ARG A 249 -9.41 -8.03 -44.40
C ARG A 249 -8.17 -8.71 -43.85
N VAL A 250 -7.82 -8.36 -42.62
CA VAL A 250 -6.53 -8.71 -42.03
C VAL A 250 -6.64 -9.86 -41.04
N HIS A 251 -7.69 -9.90 -40.22
CA HIS A 251 -7.84 -10.88 -39.15
C HIS A 251 -8.94 -11.89 -39.46
N THR A 252 -8.84 -13.08 -38.87
CA THR A 252 -9.88 -14.12 -38.97
C THR A 252 -10.93 -14.03 -37.87
N ASN A 253 -10.71 -13.14 -36.90
CA ASN A 253 -11.57 -12.91 -35.75
C ASN A 253 -11.60 -11.40 -35.41
N SER A 254 -12.46 -10.99 -34.48
CA SER A 254 -12.66 -9.58 -34.10
C SER A 254 -11.37 -8.80 -33.92
N VAL A 255 -11.32 -7.59 -34.49
CA VAL A 255 -10.28 -6.59 -34.20
C VAL A 255 -10.72 -5.85 -32.95
N ASN A 256 -9.91 -5.87 -31.89
CA ASN A 256 -10.25 -5.22 -30.64
C ASN A 256 -9.62 -3.83 -30.50
N CYS A 257 -8.50 -3.59 -31.17
CA CYS A 257 -7.77 -2.34 -31.09
C CYS A 257 -7.05 -2.04 -32.41
N ILE A 258 -6.95 -0.76 -32.74
CA ILE A 258 -6.17 -0.24 -33.86
C ILE A 258 -5.34 0.97 -33.42
N ALA A 259 -4.21 1.20 -34.09
CA ALA A 259 -3.40 2.40 -33.90
C ALA A 259 -2.70 2.78 -35.21
N PHE A 260 -2.68 4.07 -35.54
CA PHE A 260 -1.85 4.58 -36.63
C PHE A 260 -0.39 4.72 -36.17
N SER A 261 0.55 4.46 -37.08
CA SER A 261 1.95 4.78 -36.83
C SER A 261 2.14 6.31 -36.70
N PRO A 262 3.13 6.80 -35.95
CA PRO A 262 3.36 8.23 -35.77
C PRO A 262 3.54 9.00 -37.09
N GLY A 263 4.16 8.36 -38.10
CA GLY A 263 4.31 8.92 -39.45
C GLY A 263 3.09 8.76 -40.36
N GLY A 264 2.02 8.10 -39.91
CA GLY A 264 0.74 7.98 -40.63
C GLY A 264 0.77 7.06 -41.86
N THR A 265 1.85 6.30 -42.06
CA THR A 265 2.05 5.41 -43.21
C THR A 265 1.49 4.01 -43.00
N ALA A 266 1.38 3.57 -41.74
CA ALA A 266 0.93 2.23 -41.37
C ALA A 266 -0.14 2.27 -40.29
N ILE A 267 -0.92 1.18 -40.23
CA ILE A 267 -1.90 0.92 -39.17
C ILE A 267 -1.60 -0.45 -38.56
N ALA A 268 -1.54 -0.51 -37.24
CA ALA A 268 -1.47 -1.75 -36.49
C ALA A 268 -2.86 -2.14 -35.99
N SER A 269 -3.10 -3.44 -35.86
CA SER A 269 -4.34 -4.01 -35.32
C SER A 269 -4.07 -5.21 -34.44
N GLY A 270 -4.76 -5.28 -33.29
CA GLY A 270 -4.75 -6.43 -32.40
C GLY A 270 -6.10 -7.15 -32.39
N SER A 271 -6.08 -8.49 -32.39
CA SER A 271 -7.28 -9.30 -32.57
C SER A 271 -7.44 -10.44 -31.56
N ASN A 272 -8.67 -10.96 -31.47
CA ASN A 272 -9.01 -12.22 -30.82
C ASN A 272 -8.30 -13.45 -31.42
N ASP A 273 -7.75 -13.34 -32.64
CA ASP A 273 -6.92 -14.40 -33.23
C ASP A 273 -5.51 -14.49 -32.61
N LYS A 274 -5.22 -13.68 -31.58
CA LYS A 274 -3.98 -13.65 -30.80
C LYS A 274 -2.78 -13.05 -31.56
N THR A 275 -3.03 -12.46 -32.72
CA THR A 275 -1.99 -11.84 -33.54
C THR A 275 -2.14 -10.33 -33.55
N ILE A 276 -1.03 -9.66 -33.87
CA ILE A 276 -1.01 -8.25 -34.23
C ILE A 276 -0.62 -8.17 -35.70
N LYS A 277 -1.34 -7.41 -36.50
CA LYS A 277 -1.01 -7.17 -37.90
C LYS A 277 -0.67 -5.71 -38.11
N ILE A 278 0.36 -5.44 -38.90
CA ILE A 278 0.72 -4.09 -39.33
C ILE A 278 0.55 -4.02 -40.83
N CYS A 279 -0.22 -3.05 -41.31
CA CYS A 279 -0.55 -2.87 -42.72
C CYS A 279 -0.18 -1.46 -43.19
N GLU A 280 0.25 -1.35 -44.44
CA GLU A 280 0.48 -0.07 -45.09
C GLU A 280 -0.86 0.54 -45.52
N ILE A 281 -1.07 1.82 -45.21
CA ILE A 281 -2.35 2.51 -45.45
C ILE A 281 -2.56 2.78 -46.95
N SER A 282 -1.50 3.17 -47.66
CA SER A 282 -1.54 3.56 -49.07
C SER A 282 -1.95 2.38 -49.97
N SER A 283 -1.31 1.23 -49.80
CA SER A 283 -1.54 0.03 -50.60
C SER A 283 -2.58 -0.93 -50.00
N GLY A 284 -2.75 -0.91 -48.67
CA GLY A 284 -3.52 -1.92 -47.92
C GLY A 284 -2.79 -3.24 -47.75
N ARG A 285 -1.50 -3.30 -48.10
CA ARG A 285 -0.67 -4.50 -47.97
C ARG A 285 -0.37 -4.78 -46.50
N GLU A 286 -0.49 -6.04 -46.09
CA GLU A 286 0.05 -6.49 -44.82
C GLU A 286 1.59 -6.39 -44.86
N LEU A 287 2.13 -5.53 -43.99
CA LEU A 287 3.56 -5.41 -43.79
C LEU A 287 4.01 -6.60 -42.98
N CYS A 288 3.52 -6.81 -41.76
CA CYS A 288 3.92 -7.93 -40.90
C CYS A 288 2.79 -8.52 -40.05
N THR A 289 3.00 -9.75 -39.60
CA THR A 289 2.22 -10.40 -38.53
C THR A 289 3.15 -10.67 -37.36
N ILE A 290 2.76 -10.21 -36.16
CA ILE A 290 3.46 -10.44 -34.90
C ILE A 290 2.67 -11.48 -34.11
N THR A 291 3.37 -12.51 -33.67
CA THR A 291 2.83 -13.60 -32.84
C THR A 291 3.63 -13.72 -31.54
N GLY A 292 3.02 -14.27 -30.50
CA GLY A 292 3.70 -14.54 -29.23
C GLY A 292 2.85 -14.34 -27.97
N HIS A 293 1.69 -13.69 -28.10
CA HIS A 293 0.66 -13.72 -27.06
C HIS A 293 -0.10 -15.05 -27.10
N THR A 294 -0.55 -15.52 -25.94
CA THR A 294 -1.33 -16.77 -25.81
C THR A 294 -2.85 -16.52 -25.75
N GLY A 295 -3.25 -15.25 -25.62
CA GLY A 295 -4.62 -14.77 -25.57
C GLY A 295 -4.92 -13.65 -26.58
N ALA A 296 -6.17 -13.19 -26.60
CA ALA A 296 -6.64 -12.09 -27.44
C ALA A 296 -5.89 -10.79 -27.14
N ILE A 297 -5.58 -10.00 -28.17
CA ILE A 297 -4.96 -8.69 -28.01
C ILE A 297 -6.06 -7.65 -27.80
N TYR A 298 -6.04 -6.93 -26.68
CA TYR A 298 -7.04 -5.90 -26.36
C TYR A 298 -6.55 -4.49 -26.59
N SER A 299 -5.24 -4.25 -26.51
CA SER A 299 -4.69 -2.92 -26.74
C SER A 299 -3.34 -2.99 -27.42
N ILE A 300 -3.08 -2.01 -28.27
CA ILE A 300 -1.78 -1.76 -28.88
C ILE A 300 -1.47 -0.26 -28.79
N ALA A 301 -0.19 0.09 -28.71
CA ALA A 301 0.25 1.48 -28.74
C ALA A 301 1.60 1.59 -29.43
N PHE A 302 1.74 2.53 -30.37
CA PHE A 302 3.05 2.90 -30.92
C PHE A 302 3.77 3.83 -29.94
N SER A 303 5.09 3.64 -29.80
CA SER A 303 5.93 4.62 -29.10
C SER A 303 6.11 5.88 -29.94
N PRO A 304 6.08 7.08 -29.34
CA PRO A 304 6.43 8.34 -30.01
C PRO A 304 7.88 8.39 -30.51
N MET A 305 8.79 7.62 -29.89
CA MET A 305 10.24 7.60 -30.20
C MET A 305 10.59 6.75 -31.45
N GLU A 306 9.58 6.29 -32.19
CA GLU A 306 9.64 5.36 -33.32
C GLU A 306 10.31 4.00 -32.98
N ASN A 307 10.01 2.96 -33.77
CA ASN A 307 10.59 1.61 -33.66
C ASN A 307 10.10 0.70 -32.51
N ILE A 308 9.20 1.13 -31.64
CA ILE A 308 8.62 0.27 -30.59
C ILE A 308 7.09 0.22 -30.70
N LEU A 309 6.54 -0.98 -30.56
CA LEU A 309 5.11 -1.23 -30.38
C LEU A 309 4.89 -1.94 -29.04
N ALA A 310 3.92 -1.52 -28.25
CA ALA A 310 3.46 -2.24 -27.07
C ALA A 310 2.12 -2.93 -27.35
N SER A 311 1.91 -4.11 -26.77
CA SER A 311 0.63 -4.84 -26.84
C SER A 311 0.22 -5.42 -25.50
N GLY A 312 -1.07 -5.31 -25.18
CA GLY A 312 -1.71 -5.80 -23.97
C GLY A 312 -2.77 -6.84 -24.32
N SER A 313 -2.84 -7.90 -23.52
CA SER A 313 -3.55 -9.13 -23.90
C SER A 313 -4.39 -9.72 -22.78
N TYR A 314 -5.34 -10.57 -23.18
CA TYR A 314 -6.08 -11.51 -22.35
C TYR A 314 -5.15 -12.40 -21.52
N ASP A 315 -3.93 -12.68 -22.00
CA ASP A 315 -2.94 -13.48 -21.27
C ASP A 315 -2.28 -12.77 -20.08
N HIS A 316 -2.79 -11.60 -19.68
CA HIS A 316 -2.35 -10.80 -18.53
C HIS A 316 -0.96 -10.19 -18.69
N THR A 317 -0.34 -10.31 -19.87
CA THR A 317 0.98 -9.75 -20.16
C THR A 317 0.93 -8.54 -21.06
N ILE A 318 1.96 -7.72 -20.95
CA ILE A 318 2.30 -6.67 -21.90
C ILE A 318 3.55 -7.10 -22.64
N LYS A 319 3.58 -6.96 -23.96
CA LYS A 319 4.76 -7.24 -24.77
C LYS A 319 5.23 -5.98 -25.49
N ILE A 320 6.54 -5.77 -25.46
CA ILE A 320 7.22 -4.66 -26.12
C ILE A 320 8.00 -5.23 -27.30
N TRP A 321 7.67 -4.77 -28.50
CA TRP A 321 8.19 -5.27 -29.77
C TRP A 321 9.07 -4.24 -30.44
N ASN A 322 10.22 -4.66 -30.96
CA ASN A 322 11.06 -3.84 -31.82
C ASN A 322 10.59 -3.97 -33.27
N ILE A 323 10.01 -2.90 -33.80
CA ILE A 323 9.52 -2.83 -35.18
C ILE A 323 10.46 -2.06 -36.11
N SER A 324 11.71 -1.77 -35.68
CA SER A 324 12.71 -1.09 -36.51
C SER A 324 12.99 -1.80 -37.83
N ALA A 325 12.86 -3.13 -37.83
CA ALA A 325 13.02 -3.95 -39.03
C ALA A 325 12.04 -3.57 -40.14
N LEU A 326 10.88 -2.97 -39.83
CA LEU A 326 9.93 -2.53 -40.85
C LEU A 326 10.40 -1.28 -41.62
N ASN A 327 11.41 -0.59 -41.10
CA ASN A 327 11.97 0.63 -41.69
C ASN A 327 13.25 0.38 -42.53
N THR A 328 13.69 -0.88 -42.68
CA THR A 328 14.89 -1.20 -43.47
C THR A 328 14.54 -1.67 -44.88
N GLU A 329 15.37 -1.31 -45.87
CA GLU A 329 15.25 -1.80 -47.26
C GLU A 329 15.18 -3.34 -47.32
N LEU A 330 15.83 -4.02 -46.37
CA LEU A 330 15.80 -5.48 -46.20
C LEU A 330 14.39 -6.04 -46.02
N TYR A 331 13.50 -5.36 -45.30
CA TYR A 331 12.13 -5.83 -45.09
C TYR A 331 11.26 -5.63 -46.34
N ILE A 332 11.48 -4.54 -47.07
CA ILE A 332 10.86 -4.29 -48.37
C ILE A 332 11.29 -5.38 -49.36
N ILE A 333 12.58 -5.71 -49.39
CA ILE A 333 13.14 -6.79 -50.22
C ILE A 333 12.56 -8.15 -49.79
N TYR A 334 12.54 -8.47 -48.50
CA TYR A 334 11.99 -9.72 -47.97
C TYR A 334 10.49 -9.89 -48.29
N SER A 335 9.70 -8.85 -48.04
CA SER A 335 8.26 -8.87 -48.32
C SER A 335 7.99 -8.98 -49.83
N SER A 336 8.77 -8.29 -50.67
CA SER A 336 8.72 -8.42 -52.14
C SER A 336 9.06 -9.85 -52.59
N ILE A 337 10.09 -10.46 -52.00
CA ILE A 337 10.47 -11.86 -52.23
C ILE A 337 9.35 -12.82 -51.81
N LYS A 338 8.69 -12.58 -50.67
CA LYS A 338 7.56 -13.38 -50.19
C LYS A 338 6.40 -13.32 -51.19
N SER A 339 6.03 -12.13 -51.67
CA SER A 339 4.97 -11.98 -52.68
C SER A 339 5.34 -12.59 -54.04
N GLU A 340 6.60 -12.48 -54.48
CA GLU A 340 7.08 -13.14 -55.71
C GLU A 340 7.05 -14.67 -55.58
N LYS A 341 7.40 -15.20 -54.40
CA LYS A 341 7.33 -16.65 -54.10
C LYS A 341 5.88 -17.14 -54.09
N GLU A 342 4.97 -16.41 -53.46
CA GLU A 342 3.54 -16.73 -53.43
C GLU A 342 2.93 -16.70 -54.85
N ALA A 343 3.28 -15.70 -55.67
CA ALA A 343 2.86 -15.65 -57.07
C ALA A 343 3.43 -16.82 -57.90
N ALA A 344 4.68 -17.21 -57.67
CA ALA A 344 5.31 -18.36 -58.32
C ALA A 344 4.68 -19.69 -57.89
N LEU A 345 4.37 -19.86 -56.60
CA LEU A 345 3.62 -21.01 -56.09
C LEU A 345 2.21 -21.07 -56.67
N GLN A 346 1.55 -19.93 -56.84
CA GLN A 346 0.26 -19.85 -57.53
C GLN A 346 0.37 -20.25 -59.00
N SER A 347 1.46 -19.87 -59.70
CA SER A 347 1.74 -20.33 -61.07
C SER A 347 1.90 -21.85 -61.16
N ILE A 348 2.63 -22.45 -60.20
CA ILE A 348 2.78 -23.91 -60.10
C ILE A 348 1.42 -24.56 -59.78
N ALA A 349 0.62 -23.99 -58.88
CA ALA A 349 -0.72 -24.49 -58.58
C ALA A 349 -1.65 -24.44 -59.81
N ASN A 350 -1.53 -23.40 -60.64
CA ASN A 350 -2.28 -23.25 -61.89
C ASN A 350 -1.89 -24.31 -62.93
N LEU A 351 -0.63 -24.80 -62.93
CA LEU A 351 -0.20 -25.95 -63.74
C LEU A 351 -0.89 -27.26 -63.36
N PHE A 352 -1.69 -27.32 -62.29
CA PHE A 352 -2.50 -28.48 -61.88
C PHE A 352 -4.00 -28.15 -61.75
N SER A 353 -4.42 -26.99 -62.25
CA SER A 353 -5.85 -26.67 -62.38
C SER A 353 -6.53 -27.63 -63.37
N PRO A 354 -7.79 -28.03 -63.13
CA PRO A 354 -8.49 -28.99 -63.97
C PRO A 354 -8.71 -28.37 -65.36
N LYS A 355 -8.14 -28.98 -66.39
CA LYS A 355 -8.54 -28.79 -67.78
C LYS A 355 -9.12 -30.08 -68.33
N ASP A 356 -10.00 -29.92 -69.30
CA ASP A 356 -11.00 -30.85 -69.79
C ASP A 356 -10.54 -32.31 -70.01
N GLU A 357 -11.55 -33.18 -69.94
CA GLU A 357 -11.47 -34.65 -70.00
C GLU A 357 -10.58 -35.15 -71.16
N PHE A 358 -9.76 -36.16 -70.85
CA PHE A 358 -8.78 -36.87 -71.72
C PHE A 358 -7.35 -36.32 -71.75
N GLU A 359 -6.67 -36.40 -70.60
CA GLU A 359 -5.21 -36.24 -70.49
C GLU A 359 -4.49 -37.60 -70.54
N THR A 360 -3.44 -37.73 -71.35
CA THR A 360 -2.63 -38.96 -71.46
C THR A 360 -1.53 -39.02 -70.38
N THR A 361 -1.09 -40.23 -70.01
CA THR A 361 -0.04 -40.44 -68.99
C THR A 361 1.26 -39.68 -69.31
N SER A 362 1.59 -39.51 -70.60
CA SER A 362 2.79 -38.79 -71.06
C SER A 362 2.69 -37.28 -70.84
N GLU A 363 1.51 -36.69 -71.03
CA GLU A 363 1.27 -35.25 -70.82
C GLU A 363 1.32 -34.89 -69.33
N TYR A 364 0.78 -35.77 -68.48
CA TYR A 364 0.84 -35.62 -67.03
C TYR A 364 2.28 -35.72 -66.51
N GLN A 365 3.10 -36.65 -67.02
CA GLN A 365 4.52 -36.74 -66.64
C GLN A 365 5.33 -35.53 -67.11
N ALA A 366 5.04 -34.98 -68.29
CA ALA A 366 5.67 -33.75 -68.76
C ALA A 366 5.33 -32.53 -67.87
N ARG A 367 4.09 -32.43 -67.36
CA ARG A 367 3.68 -31.40 -66.38
C ARG A 367 4.43 -31.55 -65.05
N ILE A 368 4.63 -32.78 -64.57
CA ILE A 368 5.42 -33.05 -63.36
C ILE A 368 6.87 -32.59 -63.56
N GLN A 369 7.52 -33.01 -64.66
CA GLN A 369 8.91 -32.61 -64.94
C GLN A 369 9.06 -31.10 -65.08
N LYS A 370 8.08 -30.43 -65.71
CA LYS A 370 8.06 -28.96 -65.80
C LYS A 370 7.91 -28.30 -64.43
N ALA A 371 7.01 -28.81 -63.59
CA ALA A 371 6.83 -28.31 -62.22
C ALA A 371 8.08 -28.54 -61.35
N GLU A 372 8.76 -29.68 -61.50
CA GLU A 372 10.02 -29.98 -60.81
C GLU A 372 11.16 -29.07 -61.28
N ALA A 373 11.25 -28.78 -62.58
CA ALA A 373 12.25 -27.86 -63.14
C ALA A 373 12.00 -26.41 -62.69
N GLU A 374 10.75 -25.94 -62.73
CA GLU A 374 10.37 -24.61 -62.25
C GLU A 374 10.62 -24.48 -60.73
N LYS A 375 10.28 -25.52 -59.95
CA LYS A 375 10.58 -25.59 -58.52
C LYS A 375 12.08 -25.46 -58.25
N LYS A 376 12.92 -26.24 -58.95
CA LYS A 376 14.37 -26.22 -58.75
C LYS A 376 14.98 -24.85 -59.11
N ALA A 377 14.53 -24.24 -60.20
CA ALA A 377 14.98 -22.91 -60.61
C ALA A 377 14.59 -21.82 -59.59
N ILE A 378 13.39 -21.95 -59.01
CA ILE A 378 12.91 -21.10 -57.90
C ILE A 378 13.79 -21.28 -56.66
N GLU A 379 14.07 -22.52 -56.25
CA GLU A 379 14.90 -22.84 -55.09
C GLU A 379 16.31 -22.25 -55.22
N GLU A 380 16.97 -22.43 -56.37
CA GLU A 380 18.31 -21.88 -56.61
C GLU A 380 18.31 -20.34 -56.65
N LYS A 381 17.32 -19.72 -57.31
CA LYS A 381 17.17 -18.26 -57.36
C LYS A 381 16.98 -17.66 -55.97
N TYR A 382 16.15 -18.26 -55.12
CA TYR A 382 15.86 -17.74 -53.78
C TYR A 382 16.93 -18.07 -52.76
N ALA A 383 17.63 -19.21 -52.88
CA ALA A 383 18.81 -19.50 -52.06
C ALA A 383 19.90 -18.43 -52.26
N ARG A 384 20.11 -17.98 -53.51
CA ARG A 384 21.06 -16.92 -53.85
C ARG A 384 20.64 -15.55 -53.30
N LYS A 385 19.39 -15.13 -53.56
CA LYS A 385 18.84 -13.87 -53.02
C LYS A 385 18.90 -13.84 -51.48
N PHE A 386 18.64 -14.97 -50.82
CA PHE A 386 18.67 -15.07 -49.35
C PHE A 386 20.09 -14.96 -48.79
N ALA A 387 21.09 -15.56 -49.45
CA ALA A 387 22.49 -15.43 -49.07
C ALA A 387 22.98 -13.98 -49.18
N GLU A 388 22.66 -13.31 -50.29
CA GLU A 388 22.99 -11.88 -50.51
C GLU A 388 22.32 -10.98 -49.47
N MET A 389 21.03 -11.23 -49.17
CA MET A 389 20.28 -10.50 -48.14
C MET A 389 20.85 -10.72 -46.73
N LYS A 390 21.28 -11.94 -46.40
CA LYS A 390 21.90 -12.25 -45.11
C LYS A 390 23.22 -11.50 -44.93
N GLU A 391 24.03 -11.41 -45.98
CA GLU A 391 25.28 -10.62 -45.93
C GLU A 391 25.01 -9.11 -45.81
N ALA A 392 24.02 -8.58 -46.53
CA ALA A 392 23.62 -7.18 -46.43
C ALA A 392 23.11 -6.83 -45.01
N TYR A 393 22.27 -7.69 -44.42
CA TYR A 393 21.79 -7.56 -43.04
C TYR A 393 22.93 -7.54 -42.02
N LEU A 394 23.91 -8.42 -42.17
CA LEU A 394 25.06 -8.46 -41.25
C LEU A 394 25.92 -7.20 -41.35
N ARG A 395 26.04 -6.59 -42.54
CA ARG A 395 26.75 -5.33 -42.73
C ARG A 395 26.00 -4.15 -42.13
N GLU A 396 24.70 -4.02 -42.41
CA GLU A 396 23.87 -2.95 -41.88
C GLU A 396 23.77 -3.01 -40.35
N LYS A 397 23.65 -4.22 -39.78
CA LYS A 397 23.69 -4.43 -38.33
C LYS A 397 24.99 -3.92 -37.71
N ALA A 398 26.14 -4.23 -38.33
CA ALA A 398 27.43 -3.78 -37.82
C ALA A 398 27.60 -2.25 -37.91
N GLU A 399 27.06 -1.63 -38.96
CA GLU A 399 27.08 -0.17 -39.14
C GLU A 399 26.17 0.54 -38.12
N GLN A 400 24.97 0.02 -37.89
CA GLN A 400 24.04 0.51 -36.86
C GLN A 400 24.63 0.39 -35.44
N GLU A 401 25.32 -0.71 -35.14
CA GLU A 401 26.02 -0.89 -33.87
C GLU A 401 27.16 0.14 -33.69
N GLN A 402 27.89 0.48 -34.76
CA GLN A 402 28.89 1.56 -34.73
C GLN A 402 28.28 2.95 -34.53
N ILE A 403 27.18 3.26 -35.24
CA ILE A 403 26.47 4.54 -35.11
C ILE A 403 25.89 4.69 -33.70
N ALA A 404 25.31 3.63 -33.14
CA ALA A 404 24.80 3.62 -31.78
C ALA A 404 25.90 3.85 -30.74
N ALA A 405 27.06 3.21 -30.91
CA ALA A 405 28.22 3.42 -30.04
C ALA A 405 28.74 4.86 -30.11
N GLU A 406 28.80 5.46 -31.30
CA GLU A 406 29.23 6.85 -31.46
C GLU A 406 28.19 7.83 -30.89
N LYS A 407 26.90 7.59 -31.08
CA LYS A 407 25.82 8.42 -30.52
C LYS A 407 25.83 8.39 -28.99
N HIS A 408 26.04 7.22 -28.40
CA HIS A 408 26.23 7.05 -26.96
C HIS A 408 27.46 7.84 -26.46
N ARG A 409 28.58 7.80 -27.20
CA ARG A 409 29.78 8.60 -26.88
C ARG A 409 29.51 10.10 -26.94
N GLN A 410 28.77 10.56 -27.94
CA GLN A 410 28.39 11.98 -28.08
C GLN A 410 27.43 12.44 -26.98
N GLN A 411 26.50 11.57 -26.55
CA GLN A 411 25.59 11.85 -25.45
C GLN A 411 26.33 11.98 -24.11
N GLN A 412 27.29 11.08 -23.84
CA GLN A 412 28.17 11.19 -22.67
C GLN A 412 28.97 12.50 -22.66
N LEU A 413 29.48 12.92 -23.83
CA LEU A 413 30.17 14.21 -23.97
C LEU A 413 29.23 15.41 -23.75
N ALA A 414 27.97 15.33 -24.18
CA ALA A 414 26.97 16.38 -23.98
C ALA A 414 26.52 16.48 -22.51
N GLU A 415 26.34 15.34 -21.84
CA GLU A 415 26.07 15.26 -20.40
C GLU A 415 27.23 15.82 -19.58
N GLU A 416 28.48 15.52 -19.97
CA GLU A 416 29.67 16.08 -19.32
C GLU A 416 29.77 17.60 -19.51
N ARG A 417 29.46 18.11 -20.72
CA ARG A 417 29.40 19.57 -20.97
C ARG A 417 28.31 20.24 -20.14
N THR A 418 27.13 19.63 -20.04
CA THR A 418 26.00 20.15 -19.25
C THR A 418 26.32 20.15 -17.76
N ARG A 419 27.00 19.10 -17.28
CA ARG A 419 27.49 19.00 -15.91
C ARG A 419 28.52 20.09 -15.62
N ARG A 420 29.49 20.33 -16.50
CA ARG A 420 30.47 21.42 -16.35
C ARG A 420 29.82 22.80 -16.35
N LEU A 421 28.79 23.02 -17.17
CA LEU A 421 27.99 24.25 -17.17
C LEU A 421 27.24 24.44 -15.85
N ARG A 422 26.59 23.40 -15.32
CA ARG A 422 25.93 23.45 -14.01
C ARG A 422 26.92 23.70 -12.88
N GLU A 423 28.07 23.04 -12.89
CA GLU A 423 29.14 23.26 -11.90
C GLU A 423 29.70 24.70 -11.97
N ALA A 424 29.81 25.28 -13.17
CA ALA A 424 30.22 26.67 -13.36
C ALA A 424 29.15 27.67 -12.87
N GLU A 425 27.87 27.45 -13.19
CA GLU A 425 26.76 28.26 -12.68
C GLU A 425 26.63 28.18 -11.15
N GLU A 426 26.89 27.01 -10.57
CA GLU A 426 26.86 26.80 -9.14
C GLU A 426 28.06 27.46 -8.45
N GLN A 427 29.25 27.46 -9.08
CA GLN A 427 30.40 28.24 -8.62
C GLN A 427 30.13 29.75 -8.70
N GLN A 428 29.48 30.23 -9.76
CA GLN A 428 29.09 31.63 -9.89
C GLN A 428 28.07 32.02 -8.81
N ARG A 429 27.04 31.18 -8.55
CA ARG A 429 26.10 31.38 -7.44
C ARG A 429 26.78 31.35 -6.07
N ARG A 430 27.78 30.50 -5.86
CA ARG A 430 28.59 30.47 -4.63
C ARG A 430 29.47 31.71 -4.50
N GLN A 431 29.98 32.27 -5.59
CA GLN A 431 30.71 33.55 -5.59
C GLN A 431 29.78 34.73 -5.30
N GLU A 432 28.57 34.74 -5.85
CA GLU A 432 27.54 35.75 -5.57
C GLU A 432 27.02 35.65 -4.12
N GLN A 433 26.85 34.44 -3.58
CA GLN A 433 26.52 34.20 -2.17
C GLN A 433 27.68 34.57 -1.21
N ARG A 434 28.93 34.37 -1.62
CA ARG A 434 30.11 34.90 -0.90
C ARG A 434 30.22 36.42 -0.99
N ALA A 435 29.82 37.03 -2.11
CA ALA A 435 29.77 38.49 -2.23
C ALA A 435 28.69 39.11 -1.32
N GLN A 436 27.68 38.34 -0.91
CA GLN A 436 26.65 38.74 0.07
C GLN A 436 27.01 38.45 1.55
N SER A 437 28.22 37.98 1.88
CA SER A 437 28.55 37.56 3.25
C SER A 437 29.13 38.68 4.13
N LEU A 438 28.38 39.05 5.17
CA LEU A 438 28.76 39.64 6.48
C LEU A 438 29.99 40.58 6.51
N GLU A 439 29.70 41.87 6.69
CA GLU A 439 30.73 42.87 6.94
C GLU A 439 30.81 43.19 8.44
N ASN A 440 32.02 43.13 9.01
CA ASN A 440 32.27 43.60 10.36
C ASN A 440 32.14 45.13 10.39
N VAL A 441 31.34 45.63 11.31
CA VAL A 441 31.10 47.07 11.44
C VAL A 441 31.49 47.58 12.81
N GLN A 442 32.00 48.80 12.83
CA GLN A 442 32.26 49.56 14.04
C GLN A 442 31.21 50.67 14.14
N LEU A 443 30.47 50.69 15.25
CA LEU A 443 29.37 51.62 15.50
C LEU A 443 29.67 52.47 16.73
N ALA A 444 29.01 53.61 16.85
CA ALA A 444 29.09 54.49 18.01
C ALA A 444 27.85 54.35 18.90
N ILE A 445 28.01 54.58 20.20
CA ILE A 445 26.89 54.70 21.12
C ILE A 445 26.37 56.13 21.03
N GLU A 446 25.12 56.29 20.59
CA GLU A 446 24.48 57.59 20.36
C GLU A 446 23.98 58.23 21.66
N LYS A 447 23.46 57.40 22.57
CA LYS A 447 22.87 57.86 23.83
C LYS A 447 23.00 56.82 24.92
N VAL A 448 23.16 57.28 26.16
CA VAL A 448 23.19 56.44 27.37
C VAL A 448 22.12 56.91 28.35
N GLY A 449 21.33 55.98 28.87
CA GLY A 449 20.24 56.22 29.81
C GLY A 449 20.67 56.31 31.29
N THR A 450 19.68 56.19 32.17
CA THR A 450 19.92 56.13 33.62
C THR A 450 20.33 54.71 34.01
N TYR A 451 21.34 54.60 34.88
CA TYR A 451 21.80 53.30 35.38
C TYR A 451 20.82 52.75 36.41
N ASP A 452 20.38 51.52 36.21
CA ASP A 452 19.61 50.76 37.20
C ASP A 452 20.60 49.98 38.07
N ALA A 453 20.76 50.44 39.31
CA ALA A 453 21.70 49.88 40.26
C ALA A 453 21.25 48.54 40.84
N ASP A 454 19.95 48.24 40.82
CA ASP A 454 19.39 46.99 41.36
C ASP A 454 19.55 45.85 40.36
N ARG A 455 19.51 46.17 39.06
CA ARG A 455 19.66 45.19 37.97
C ARG A 455 21.04 45.17 37.33
N GLU A 456 21.90 46.10 37.72
CA GLU A 456 23.21 46.37 37.11
C GLU A 456 23.12 46.58 35.59
N THR A 457 22.14 47.38 35.15
CA THR A 457 21.88 47.60 33.72
C THR A 457 21.89 49.07 33.34
N LEU A 458 22.34 49.34 32.12
CA LEU A 458 22.45 50.65 31.53
C LEU A 458 21.84 50.64 30.12
N PRO A 459 20.71 51.32 29.89
CA PRO A 459 20.15 51.44 28.55
C PRO A 459 21.08 52.26 27.65
N ILE A 460 21.32 51.81 26.43
CA ILE A 460 22.13 52.50 25.44
C ILE A 460 21.44 52.49 24.08
N VAL A 461 21.71 53.48 23.23
CA VAL A 461 21.18 53.57 21.86
C VAL A 461 22.34 53.43 20.87
N ILE A 462 22.21 52.51 19.92
CA ILE A 462 23.18 52.26 18.86
C ILE A 462 22.40 52.13 17.54
N ALA A 463 22.79 52.90 16.51
CA ALA A 463 22.12 52.93 15.21
C ALA A 463 20.59 53.16 15.33
N GLY A 464 20.18 54.10 16.19
CA GLY A 464 18.78 54.43 16.45
C GLY A 464 17.95 53.37 17.23
N GLN A 465 18.52 52.22 17.57
CA GLN A 465 17.84 51.18 18.37
C GLN A 465 18.32 51.16 19.83
N SER A 466 17.37 50.92 20.74
CA SER A 466 17.62 50.85 22.18
C SER A 466 17.98 49.45 22.64
N TYR A 467 19.05 49.35 23.41
CA TYR A 467 19.56 48.11 23.96
C TYR A 467 19.85 48.23 25.46
N ILE A 468 19.96 47.08 26.14
CA ILE A 468 20.38 47.04 27.54
C ILE A 468 21.81 46.52 27.63
N LEU A 469 22.68 47.33 28.24
CA LEU A 469 24.05 46.95 28.59
C LEU A 469 24.08 46.51 30.05
N LYS A 470 24.50 45.27 30.32
CA LYS A 470 24.69 44.82 31.71
C LYS A 470 26.12 45.17 32.15
N ILE A 471 26.25 46.13 33.07
CA ILE A 471 27.53 46.67 33.52
C ILE A 471 27.56 46.76 35.05
N PRO A 472 28.61 46.24 35.72
CA PRO A 472 28.72 46.27 37.18
C PRO A 472 28.72 47.68 37.73
N ARG A 473 28.20 47.85 38.95
CA ARG A 473 28.05 49.17 39.58
C ARG A 473 29.38 49.93 39.72
N SER A 474 30.49 49.20 39.86
CA SER A 474 31.85 49.75 39.92
C SER A 474 32.29 50.44 38.63
N GLU A 475 31.82 49.99 37.46
CA GLU A 475 32.21 50.51 36.14
C GLU A 475 31.14 51.39 35.50
N ALA A 476 29.91 51.40 36.02
CA ALA A 476 28.80 52.16 35.46
C ALA A 476 29.05 53.68 35.40
N ARG A 477 29.71 54.24 36.41
CA ARG A 477 30.00 55.69 36.49
C ARG A 477 31.06 56.12 35.48
N SER A 478 32.17 55.38 35.40
CA SER A 478 33.23 55.63 34.41
C SER A 478 32.71 55.41 32.99
N PHE A 479 31.94 54.34 32.76
CA PHE A 479 31.37 54.06 31.45
C PHE A 479 30.44 55.19 30.99
N LYS A 480 29.55 55.67 31.86
CA LYS A 480 28.64 56.78 31.54
C LYS A 480 29.38 58.09 31.26
N GLN A 481 30.57 58.29 31.82
CA GLN A 481 31.40 59.47 31.57
C GLN A 481 32.13 59.38 30.21
N PHE A 482 32.53 58.18 29.79
CA PHE A 482 33.41 58.00 28.64
C PHE A 482 32.82 57.22 27.46
N TYR A 483 31.54 56.83 27.51
CA TYR A 483 30.89 55.98 26.50
C TYR A 483 31.05 56.46 25.04
N ALA A 484 31.21 57.76 24.81
CA ALA A 484 31.46 58.31 23.48
C ALA A 484 32.78 57.82 22.85
N ARG A 485 33.71 57.32 23.67
CA ARG A 485 34.96 56.66 23.25
C ARG A 485 34.85 55.14 23.22
N ALA A 486 33.72 54.57 23.65
CA ALA A 486 33.51 53.14 23.64
C ALA A 486 33.43 52.64 22.20
N THR A 487 34.05 51.50 21.94
CA THR A 487 34.03 50.89 20.62
C THR A 487 32.93 49.84 20.58
N VAL A 488 31.94 50.00 19.69
CA VAL A 488 30.94 48.96 19.42
C VAL A 488 31.34 48.19 18.18
N ARG A 489 31.45 46.87 18.30
CA ARG A 489 31.69 45.98 17.16
C ARG A 489 30.50 45.06 16.97
N GLY A 490 30.13 44.81 15.73
CA GLY A 490 29.13 43.80 15.41
C GLY A 490 29.14 43.46 13.93
N GLN A 491 28.10 42.75 13.51
CA GLN A 491 27.91 42.33 12.14
C GLN A 491 26.66 42.99 11.59
N LYS A 492 26.71 43.39 10.31
CA LYS A 492 25.52 43.85 9.58
C LYS A 492 25.14 42.87 8.47
N GLN A 493 23.84 42.69 8.27
CA GLN A 493 23.29 42.01 7.11
C GLN A 493 22.11 42.79 6.51
N LEU A 494 21.92 42.69 5.20
CA LEU A 494 20.83 43.37 4.52
C LEU A 494 19.50 42.64 4.81
N LYS A 495 18.47 43.36 5.24
CA LYS A 495 17.15 42.76 5.46
C LYS A 495 16.55 42.36 4.12
N LYS A 496 16.06 41.12 4.07
CA LYS A 496 15.60 40.43 2.84
C LYS A 496 14.58 41.21 1.99
N ASN A 497 13.83 42.14 2.58
CA ASN A 497 12.71 42.82 1.92
C ASN A 497 12.70 44.36 1.99
N LEU A 498 13.75 45.03 2.51
CA LEU A 498 13.63 46.49 2.82
C LEU A 498 14.83 47.38 2.43
N HIS A 499 15.87 46.89 1.74
CA HIS A 499 17.09 47.67 1.45
C HIS A 499 17.72 48.35 2.69
N ASP A 500 17.42 47.83 3.88
CA ASP A 500 17.85 48.39 5.16
C ASP A 500 18.68 47.36 5.92
N TRP A 501 19.56 47.82 6.81
CA TRP A 501 20.52 46.96 7.50
C TRP A 501 19.99 46.48 8.85
N GLU A 502 20.33 45.24 9.18
CA GLU A 502 20.12 44.63 10.49
C GLU A 502 21.48 44.41 11.14
N TYR A 503 21.60 44.84 12.40
CA TYR A 503 22.81 44.70 13.20
C TYR A 503 22.62 43.66 14.30
N PHE A 504 23.56 42.74 14.41
CA PHE A 504 23.51 41.67 15.40
C PHE A 504 24.92 41.32 15.90
N ASN A 505 24.99 40.55 17.00
CA ASN A 505 26.22 40.25 17.72
C ASN A 505 26.99 41.51 18.17
N LEU A 506 26.27 42.53 18.64
CA LEU A 506 26.85 43.79 19.11
C LEU A 506 27.58 43.59 20.44
N MET A 507 28.85 44.02 20.47
CA MET A 507 29.73 44.01 21.62
C MET A 507 30.27 45.42 21.84
N VAL A 508 30.16 45.90 23.07
CA VAL A 508 30.65 47.21 23.50
C VAL A 508 31.90 47.01 24.35
N GLU A 509 32.99 47.67 23.98
CA GLU A 509 34.22 47.71 24.77
C GLU A 509 34.30 49.01 25.57
N HIS A 510 34.43 48.90 26.89
CA HIS A 510 34.61 50.03 27.80
C HIS A 510 35.94 50.74 27.49
N PRO A 511 35.94 52.06 27.26
CA PRO A 511 37.12 52.76 26.75
C PRO A 511 38.28 52.85 27.75
N GLU A 512 38.00 52.91 29.05
CA GLU A 512 39.07 52.97 30.07
C GLU A 512 39.52 51.58 30.58
N THR A 513 38.59 50.66 30.82
CA THR A 513 38.90 49.36 31.43
C THR A 513 39.18 48.27 30.40
N GLY A 514 38.75 48.44 29.14
CA GLY A 514 38.81 47.42 28.09
C GLY A 514 37.81 46.28 28.29
N SER A 515 36.94 46.36 29.30
CA SER A 515 35.89 45.38 29.58
C SER A 515 34.91 45.30 28.42
N ARG A 516 34.55 44.09 28.01
CA ARG A 516 33.66 43.85 26.87
C ARG A 516 32.30 43.35 27.34
N TYR A 517 31.25 44.01 26.87
CA TYR A 517 29.88 43.73 27.25
C TYR A 517 29.06 43.41 26.00
N VAL A 518 28.33 42.30 26.04
CA VAL A 518 27.40 41.90 24.97
C VAL A 518 26.08 42.62 25.16
N VAL A 519 25.49 43.05 24.05
CA VAL A 519 24.30 43.90 24.03
C VAL A 519 23.07 43.08 23.62
N GLY A 520 22.00 43.10 24.43
CA GLY A 520 20.72 42.42 24.15
C GLY A 520 19.58 43.39 23.82
N PRO A 521 18.60 43.01 22.96
CA PRO A 521 17.47 43.87 22.60
C PRO A 521 16.43 44.02 23.74
N GLN A 522 15.74 45.17 23.82
CA GLN A 522 14.59 45.36 24.72
C GLN A 522 13.29 44.81 24.09
N HIS A 523 12.57 43.96 24.84
CA HIS A 523 11.13 43.78 24.68
C HIS A 523 10.42 44.52 25.85
N GLN A 524 9.42 45.37 25.57
CA GLN A 524 8.70 46.20 26.56
C GLN A 524 7.78 45.40 27.52
N PRO A 525 7.39 45.95 28.70
CA PRO A 525 6.64 45.21 29.76
C PRO A 525 5.16 45.61 29.93
N PHE A 526 4.27 44.67 30.30
CA PHE A 526 3.14 44.86 31.24
C PHE A 526 2.63 43.50 31.86
N THR A 527 2.16 43.58 33.11
CA THR A 527 1.82 42.58 34.16
C THR A 527 0.57 41.71 33.88
N LEU A 528 0.34 40.48 34.39
CA LEU A 528 0.30 39.94 35.78
C LEU A 528 0.44 38.38 35.80
N SER A 529 1.19 37.88 36.79
CA SER A 529 1.22 36.52 37.40
C SER A 529 1.37 35.25 36.54
N GLY A 530 2.51 34.56 36.70
CA GLY A 530 2.58 33.09 36.58
C GLY A 530 3.73 32.55 35.71
N GLU A 531 4.87 32.30 36.36
CA GLU A 531 6.19 31.81 35.90
C GLU A 531 6.26 30.70 34.84
N VAL A 532 7.21 30.82 33.88
CA VAL A 532 7.92 29.68 33.27
C VAL A 532 9.42 29.97 33.07
N ALA A 533 10.22 29.10 33.69
CA ALA A 533 11.58 28.61 33.41
C ALA A 533 12.75 29.58 33.08
N LYS A 534 13.68 29.65 34.03
CA LYS A 534 15.09 30.05 33.88
C LYS A 534 15.79 29.24 32.78
N VAL A 535 16.45 29.95 31.85
CA VAL A 535 17.58 29.39 31.09
C VAL A 535 18.85 30.03 31.64
N GLU A 536 19.59 29.28 32.45
CA GLU A 536 20.95 29.64 32.84
C GLU A 536 21.88 29.48 31.63
N VAL A 537 22.46 30.58 31.17
CA VAL A 537 23.59 30.57 30.24
C VAL A 537 24.87 30.64 31.09
N PRO A 538 25.77 29.64 31.05
CA PRO A 538 27.01 29.68 31.80
C PRO A 538 27.90 30.82 31.30
N ALA A 539 28.54 31.49 32.25
CA ALA A 539 29.45 32.59 32.02
C ALA A 539 30.68 32.18 31.19
N VAL A 540 31.19 33.18 30.46
CA VAL A 540 32.48 33.22 29.77
C VAL A 540 33.62 32.74 30.67
N THR A 541 34.49 31.90 30.11
CA THR A 541 35.69 31.36 30.75
C THR A 541 36.67 32.47 31.17
N PRO A 542 37.37 32.34 32.33
CA PRO A 542 38.39 33.28 32.76
C PRO A 542 39.64 33.21 31.85
N ARG A 543 40.17 34.38 31.47
CA ARG A 543 41.56 34.49 31.02
C ARG A 543 42.48 34.13 32.18
N GLY A 544 43.26 33.06 32.02
CA GLY A 544 44.42 32.79 32.86
C GLY A 544 44.56 31.35 33.35
N LYS A 545 44.73 30.39 32.43
CA LYS A 545 45.47 29.15 32.75
C LYS A 545 46.41 28.83 31.59
N LYS A 546 47.69 28.60 31.91
CA LYS A 546 48.69 28.04 31.00
C LYS A 546 48.09 26.81 30.32
N LEU A 547 48.18 26.73 29.00
CA LEU A 547 47.93 25.51 28.22
C LEU A 547 48.83 24.39 28.75
N THR A 548 48.29 23.54 29.61
CA THR A 548 48.92 22.28 29.99
C THR A 548 48.35 21.22 29.07
N GLY A 549 49.10 20.86 28.02
CA GLY A 549 48.81 19.70 27.17
C GLY A 549 47.97 19.94 25.90
N LYS A 550 48.06 19.00 24.95
CA LYS A 550 47.27 18.92 23.72
C LYS A 550 46.03 18.03 23.94
N PRO A 551 44.81 18.45 23.58
CA PRO A 551 43.65 17.58 23.58
C PRO A 551 43.77 16.50 22.50
N HIS A 552 43.20 15.32 22.75
CA HIS A 552 43.14 14.23 21.77
C HIS A 552 41.77 13.56 21.86
N LEU A 553 40.90 13.83 20.89
CA LEU A 553 39.51 13.39 20.90
C LEU A 553 39.38 12.03 20.21
N LEU A 554 38.73 11.09 20.89
CA LEU A 554 38.30 9.81 20.32
C LEU A 554 36.77 9.82 20.26
N LEU A 555 36.22 9.47 19.10
CA LEU A 555 34.79 9.39 18.85
C LEU A 555 34.37 7.93 18.72
N THR A 556 33.37 7.50 19.47
CA THR A 556 32.82 6.14 19.38
C THR A 556 31.32 6.22 19.07
N PRO A 557 30.88 5.85 17.85
CA PRO A 557 29.47 5.84 17.48
C PRO A 557 28.76 4.56 17.95
N GLU A 558 27.49 4.70 18.34
CA GLU A 558 26.56 3.63 18.64
C GLU A 558 25.18 4.02 18.09
N PHE A 559 24.56 3.17 17.26
CA PHE A 559 23.25 3.43 16.67
C PHE A 559 22.20 2.52 17.29
N PHE A 560 21.07 3.11 17.67
CA PHE A 560 19.90 2.41 18.18
C PHE A 560 18.72 2.67 17.24
N GLU A 561 18.08 1.62 16.75
CA GLU A 561 16.80 1.70 16.06
C GLU A 561 15.67 1.12 16.95
N PRO A 562 14.42 1.62 16.82
CA PRO A 562 13.35 1.28 17.76
C PRO A 562 12.77 -0.13 17.64
N SER A 563 12.83 -0.76 16.47
CA SER A 563 12.21 -2.05 16.16
C SER A 563 13.05 -3.26 16.57
N GLY A 564 14.36 -3.10 16.74
CA GLY A 564 15.30 -4.19 17.03
C GLY A 564 15.64 -5.06 15.82
N ASN A 565 15.24 -4.64 14.61
CA ASN A 565 15.40 -5.38 13.36
C ASN A 565 16.81 -5.27 12.73
N GLY A 566 17.67 -4.40 13.25
CA GLY A 566 19.01 -4.14 12.70
C GLY A 566 19.02 -3.21 11.48
N PHE A 567 17.87 -2.68 11.09
CA PHE A 567 17.68 -1.63 10.09
C PHE A 567 16.55 -0.70 10.55
N LEU A 568 16.51 0.52 10.03
CA LEU A 568 15.50 1.52 10.35
C LEU A 568 14.30 1.35 9.42
N ASP A 569 13.15 0.91 9.94
CA ASP A 569 11.95 0.75 9.12
C ASP A 569 11.41 2.10 8.62
N ALA A 570 10.67 2.07 7.50
CA ALA A 570 9.92 3.22 7.04
C ALA A 570 9.01 3.76 8.15
N GLU A 571 9.07 5.07 8.40
CA GLU A 571 8.40 5.80 9.50
C GLU A 571 9.03 5.63 10.90
N GLU A 572 10.21 5.02 11.00
CA GLU A 572 10.94 4.93 12.27
C GLU A 572 11.97 6.05 12.46
N THR A 573 12.20 6.39 13.74
CA THR A 573 13.24 7.34 14.15
C THR A 573 14.29 6.64 15.01
N GLY A 574 15.49 6.45 14.44
CA GLY A 574 16.66 5.94 15.13
C GLY A 574 17.47 7.04 15.83
N LYS A 575 18.28 6.62 16.80
CA LYS A 575 19.15 7.48 17.60
C LYS A 575 20.61 7.04 17.46
N LEU A 576 21.43 7.91 16.90
CA LEU A 576 22.88 7.74 16.82
C LEU A 576 23.54 8.47 17.99
N THR A 577 24.11 7.74 18.94
CA THR A 577 24.85 8.28 20.08
C THR A 577 26.36 8.22 19.81
N ILE A 578 27.05 9.33 20.06
CA ILE A 578 28.51 9.43 19.95
C ILE A 578 29.07 9.67 21.34
N VAL A 579 29.94 8.76 21.81
CA VAL A 579 30.76 8.98 23.01
C VAL A 579 32.03 9.72 22.57
N VAL A 580 32.26 10.90 23.13
CA VAL A 580 33.45 11.71 22.91
C VAL A 580 34.36 11.59 24.13
N ASN A 581 35.53 10.98 23.96
CA ASN A 581 36.56 10.88 25.00
C ASN A 581 37.72 11.83 24.69
N ASN A 582 38.18 12.61 25.68
CA ASN A 582 39.44 13.34 25.56
C ASN A 582 40.59 12.56 26.20
N LYS A 583 41.39 11.83 25.41
CA LYS A 583 42.60 11.13 25.85
C LYS A 583 43.83 12.03 25.95
N GLY A 584 43.70 13.30 25.57
CA GLY A 584 44.79 14.27 25.62
C GLY A 584 45.09 14.71 27.05
N ASN A 585 46.19 15.44 27.21
CA ASN A 585 46.57 16.03 28.50
C ASN A 585 46.10 17.49 28.66
N GLY A 586 45.38 18.04 27.67
CA GLY A 586 44.75 19.37 27.72
C GLY A 586 43.23 19.34 27.53
N THR A 587 42.52 20.33 28.08
CA THR A 587 41.06 20.48 27.94
C THR A 587 40.67 20.88 26.51
N ALA A 588 39.63 20.26 25.97
CA ALA A 588 39.04 20.62 24.68
C ALA A 588 37.86 21.58 24.87
N TYR A 589 37.79 22.66 24.08
CA TYR A 589 36.73 23.68 24.18
C TYR A 589 35.94 23.81 22.88
N GLY A 590 34.61 23.94 23.00
CA GLY A 590 33.72 24.13 21.87
C GLY A 590 33.87 23.04 20.81
N VAL A 591 33.79 21.78 21.20
CA VAL A 591 33.84 20.64 20.28
C VAL A 591 32.54 20.60 19.48
N ILE A 592 32.63 20.75 18.16
CA ILE A 592 31.51 20.68 17.24
C ILE A 592 31.60 19.36 16.49
N LEU A 593 30.53 18.57 16.56
CA LEU A 593 30.35 17.36 15.74
C LEU A 593 29.32 17.64 14.65
N ASP A 594 29.70 17.45 13.40
CA ASP A 594 28.85 17.61 12.22
C ASP A 594 28.61 16.23 11.57
N LEU A 595 27.34 15.88 11.35
CA LEU A 595 26.90 14.69 10.64
C LEU A 595 26.43 15.09 9.23
N LYS A 596 27.01 14.51 8.18
CA LYS A 596 26.70 14.84 6.78
C LYS A 596 26.48 13.58 5.96
N PRO A 597 25.41 13.48 5.17
CA PRO A 597 25.19 12.35 4.28
C PRO A 597 26.22 12.43 3.14
N MET A 598 26.71 11.26 2.72
CA MET A 598 27.69 11.17 1.64
C MET A 598 27.04 11.28 0.25
N GLN A 599 25.73 11.06 0.18
CA GLN A 599 24.90 11.22 -1.03
C GLN A 599 23.68 12.09 -0.70
N ALA A 600 22.96 12.56 -1.72
CA ALA A 600 21.76 13.37 -1.50
C ALA A 600 20.60 12.47 -1.02
N GLU A 601 20.23 12.60 0.25
CA GLU A 601 19.16 11.82 0.88
C GLU A 601 17.91 12.69 1.03
N SER A 602 16.87 12.44 0.24
CA SER A 602 15.58 13.17 0.31
C SER A 602 14.60 12.55 1.31
N ASN A 603 14.73 11.25 1.58
CA ASN A 603 13.76 10.46 2.33
C ASN A 603 14.23 10.10 3.75
N ILE A 604 15.36 10.68 4.20
CA ILE A 604 15.89 10.58 5.57
C ILE A 604 16.13 11.97 6.15
N GLN A 605 15.48 12.27 7.28
CA GLN A 605 15.70 13.50 8.05
C GLN A 605 16.67 13.23 9.19
N TYR A 606 17.56 14.18 9.50
CA TYR A 606 18.54 13.99 10.58
C TYR A 606 18.99 15.30 11.22
N THR A 607 19.44 15.20 12.48
CA THR A 607 20.11 16.31 13.17
C THR A 607 21.50 16.55 12.56
N LYS A 608 21.82 17.79 12.17
CA LYS A 608 23.07 18.10 11.45
C LYS A 608 24.30 18.27 12.36
N SER A 609 24.15 18.89 13.53
CA SER A 609 25.30 19.27 14.37
C SER A 609 24.99 19.20 15.87
N ARG A 610 26.02 18.90 16.67
CA ARG A 610 26.01 18.95 18.14
C ARG A 610 27.26 19.64 18.68
N ILE A 611 27.14 20.28 19.84
CA ILE A 611 28.21 21.07 20.46
C ILE A 611 28.43 20.61 21.90
N ILE A 612 29.68 20.43 22.28
CA ILE A 612 30.13 20.25 23.66
C ILE A 612 30.96 21.49 24.03
N SER A 613 30.52 22.21 25.06
CA SER A 613 31.16 23.46 25.48
C SER A 613 32.59 23.27 26.01
N GLU A 614 32.80 22.24 26.82
CA GLU A 614 34.08 21.91 27.46
C GLU A 614 34.19 20.39 27.71
N LEU A 615 35.39 19.83 27.54
CA LEU A 615 35.70 18.42 27.82
C LEU A 615 37.11 18.26 28.42
N LEU A 616 37.18 17.86 29.69
CA LEU A 616 38.41 17.73 30.46
C LEU A 616 39.24 16.49 30.06
N PRO A 617 40.56 16.47 30.35
CA PRO A 617 41.39 15.27 30.17
C PRO A 617 40.80 14.04 30.89
N GLY A 618 40.63 12.94 30.15
CA GLY A 618 40.06 11.68 30.62
C GLY A 618 38.53 11.61 30.67
N GLU A 619 37.83 12.72 30.44
CA GLU A 619 36.36 12.80 30.51
C GLU A 619 35.68 12.18 29.27
N ASN A 620 34.52 11.57 29.49
CA ASN A 620 33.61 11.07 28.47
C ASN A 620 32.34 11.91 28.45
N LYS A 621 31.90 12.35 27.27
CA LYS A 621 30.57 12.94 27.08
C LYS A 621 29.83 12.28 25.93
N GLU A 622 28.54 12.05 26.15
CA GLU A 622 27.64 11.50 25.14
C GLU A 622 26.84 12.59 24.46
N VAL A 623 26.72 12.50 23.13
CA VAL A 623 25.88 13.37 22.32
C VAL A 623 25.11 12.55 21.30
N SER A 624 23.83 12.86 21.10
CA SER A 624 22.96 12.07 20.21
C SER A 624 22.40 12.87 19.03
N PHE A 625 22.35 12.22 17.88
CA PHE A 625 21.72 12.65 16.63
C PHE A 625 20.47 11.81 16.39
N THR A 626 19.38 12.45 15.95
CA THR A 626 18.18 11.75 15.48
C THR A 626 18.28 11.51 13.99
N ILE A 627 17.80 10.35 13.53
CA ILE A 627 17.74 9.95 12.12
C ILE A 627 16.38 9.31 11.88
N GLU A 628 15.56 9.94 11.06
CA GLU A 628 14.16 9.57 10.81
C GLU A 628 13.99 9.15 9.34
N ALA A 629 13.49 7.93 9.14
CA ALA A 629 13.17 7.40 7.83
C ALA A 629 11.72 7.71 7.46
N SER A 630 11.51 8.34 6.32
CA SER A 630 10.15 8.65 5.85
C SER A 630 9.39 7.39 5.38
N MET A 631 8.06 7.49 5.24
CA MET A 631 7.23 6.42 4.66
C MET A 631 7.69 6.00 3.24
N GLU A 632 8.34 6.90 2.52
CA GLU A 632 8.85 6.69 1.15
C GLU A 632 10.32 6.25 1.12
N VAL A 633 10.92 5.94 2.28
CA VAL A 633 12.29 5.42 2.32
C VAL A 633 12.36 4.09 1.57
N GLY A 634 13.35 3.97 0.68
CA GLY A 634 13.63 2.70 0.00
C GLY A 634 14.33 1.72 0.94
N SER A 635 14.33 0.44 0.58
CA SER A 635 15.24 -0.52 1.20
C SER A 635 16.67 -0.24 0.70
N GLY A 636 17.62 0.01 1.59
CA GLY A 636 18.97 0.38 1.17
C GLY A 636 19.91 0.74 2.31
N LYS A 637 21.16 1.06 1.95
CA LYS A 637 22.23 1.45 2.88
C LYS A 637 22.52 2.93 2.71
N HIS A 638 22.43 3.69 3.79
CA HIS A 638 22.61 5.14 3.83
C HIS A 638 23.86 5.49 4.63
N GLU A 639 24.77 6.23 4.00
CA GLU A 639 26.10 6.51 4.54
C GLU A 639 26.24 7.96 4.98
N PHE A 640 26.70 8.14 6.22
CA PHE A 640 26.96 9.43 6.85
C PHE A 640 28.44 9.55 7.20
N MET A 641 28.96 10.76 7.07
CA MET A 641 30.28 11.16 7.55
C MET A 641 30.10 12.00 8.82
N LEU A 642 30.68 11.53 9.93
CA LEU A 642 30.79 12.27 11.17
C LEU A 642 32.16 12.94 11.24
N THR A 643 32.16 14.27 11.35
CA THR A 643 33.39 15.06 11.49
C THR A 643 33.37 15.84 12.79
N GLY A 644 34.49 15.88 13.51
CA GLY A 644 34.65 16.67 14.72
C GLY A 644 35.65 17.80 14.54
N ARG A 645 35.43 18.94 15.20
CA ARG A 645 36.45 19.99 15.35
C ARG A 645 36.37 20.64 16.72
N GLU A 646 37.52 21.02 17.25
CA GLU A 646 37.65 21.76 18.51
C GLU A 646 38.10 23.21 18.23
N SER A 647 37.80 24.14 19.14
CA SER A 647 37.97 25.59 18.93
C SER A 647 39.41 26.04 18.68
N ASN A 648 40.41 25.24 19.09
CA ASN A 648 41.84 25.50 18.89
C ASN A 648 42.42 24.74 17.69
N GLY A 649 41.57 24.11 16.85
CA GLY A 649 41.95 23.53 15.57
C GLY A 649 42.37 22.07 15.59
N PHE A 650 42.22 21.37 16.73
CA PHE A 650 42.40 19.92 16.78
C PHE A 650 41.12 19.22 16.28
N ALA A 651 41.27 18.36 15.26
CA ALA A 651 40.17 17.61 14.66
C ALA A 651 40.45 16.10 14.79
N PRO A 652 39.53 15.31 15.37
CA PRO A 652 39.61 13.85 15.27
C PRO A 652 39.39 13.39 13.83
N ASP A 653 39.86 12.19 13.52
CA ASP A 653 39.65 11.59 12.21
C ASP A 653 38.14 11.42 11.92
N PRO A 654 37.68 11.71 10.69
CA PRO A 654 36.29 11.49 10.30
C PRO A 654 35.89 10.03 10.44
N ILE A 655 34.66 9.79 10.92
CA ILE A 655 34.10 8.44 11.05
C ILE A 655 32.97 8.27 10.04
N LYS A 656 33.05 7.21 9.25
CA LYS A 656 31.97 6.78 8.36
C LYS A 656 30.97 5.92 9.13
N ILE A 657 29.70 6.29 9.07
CA ILE A 657 28.59 5.63 9.74
C ILE A 657 27.63 5.14 8.66
N SER A 658 27.13 3.92 8.82
CA SER A 658 26.20 3.32 7.88
C SER A 658 24.94 2.87 8.59
N ILE A 659 23.79 3.18 8.00
CA ILE A 659 22.47 2.80 8.50
C ILE A 659 21.70 2.14 7.37
N GLU A 660 21.12 0.97 7.63
CA GLU A 660 20.26 0.28 6.66
C GLU A 660 18.80 0.66 6.90
N THR A 661 17.99 0.73 5.84
CA THR A 661 16.56 1.03 5.87
C THR A 661 15.74 -0.04 5.14
N ALA A 662 14.45 -0.14 5.46
CA ALA A 662 13.51 -1.04 4.79
C ALA A 662 12.23 -0.32 4.29
N ALA A 663 11.82 -0.61 3.05
CA ALA A 663 10.67 0.01 2.42
C ALA A 663 9.30 -0.53 2.91
N PHE A 664 8.29 0.35 2.92
CA PHE A 664 6.92 0.03 3.30
C PHE A 664 6.23 -0.92 2.30
N ARG A 665 5.66 -2.05 2.77
CA ARG A 665 4.85 -3.00 1.95
C ARG A 665 3.36 -2.97 2.34
N ALA A 666 2.46 -2.92 1.35
CA ALA A 666 1.01 -2.77 1.57
C ALA A 666 0.25 -4.11 1.80
N PRO A 667 -0.85 -4.10 2.58
CA PRO A 667 -1.79 -5.23 2.70
C PRO A 667 -2.68 -5.41 1.47
N GLN A 668 -3.37 -6.56 1.34
CA GLN A 668 -4.19 -6.88 0.16
C GLN A 668 -5.50 -7.60 0.54
N LEU A 669 -6.57 -6.85 0.76
CA LEU A 669 -7.88 -7.35 1.17
C LEU A 669 -8.76 -7.72 -0.04
N VAL A 670 -9.41 -8.89 -0.03
CA VAL A 670 -10.27 -9.40 -1.12
C VAL A 670 -11.48 -10.16 -0.58
N VAL A 671 -12.58 -10.27 -1.34
CA VAL A 671 -13.59 -11.33 -1.10
C VAL A 671 -13.05 -12.63 -1.70
N ALA A 672 -12.75 -13.61 -0.85
CA ALA A 672 -12.10 -14.85 -1.23
C ALA A 672 -13.07 -15.98 -1.57
N ASP A 673 -14.29 -15.96 -1.02
CA ASP A 673 -15.34 -16.95 -1.28
C ASP A 673 -16.72 -16.39 -0.86
N MET A 674 -17.81 -16.97 -1.38
CA MET A 674 -19.19 -16.66 -0.93
C MET A 674 -20.12 -17.88 -0.90
N GLY A 675 -21.11 -17.86 0.00
CA GLY A 675 -22.12 -18.91 0.15
C GLY A 675 -23.49 -18.35 0.52
N ILE A 676 -24.56 -19.08 0.18
CA ILE A 676 -25.94 -18.67 0.40
C ILE A 676 -26.76 -19.73 1.14
N GLU A 677 -27.74 -19.28 1.92
CA GLU A 677 -28.78 -20.12 2.54
C GLU A 677 -30.16 -19.46 2.34
N THR A 678 -31.12 -20.22 1.83
CA THR A 678 -32.50 -19.76 1.57
C THR A 678 -33.46 -20.46 2.54
N ALA A 679 -34.61 -19.84 2.82
CA ALA A 679 -35.58 -20.39 3.78
C ALA A 679 -36.24 -21.70 3.27
N SER A 680 -36.36 -21.85 1.96
CA SER A 680 -36.79 -23.04 1.23
C SER A 680 -35.76 -24.18 1.27
N GLY A 681 -34.48 -23.88 1.51
CA GLY A 681 -33.37 -24.83 1.48
C GLY A 681 -32.96 -25.31 0.08
N ASP A 682 -33.50 -24.71 -0.98
CA ASP A 682 -33.20 -25.08 -2.38
C ASP A 682 -32.09 -24.23 -3.03
N ASN A 683 -31.58 -23.21 -2.32
CA ASN A 683 -30.58 -22.24 -2.79
C ASN A 683 -31.04 -21.43 -4.01
N GLN A 684 -32.35 -21.32 -4.22
CA GLN A 684 -32.99 -20.36 -5.12
C GLN A 684 -33.63 -19.27 -4.27
N ILE A 685 -33.54 -18.01 -4.72
CA ILE A 685 -34.08 -16.88 -3.96
C ILE A 685 -35.39 -16.50 -4.61
N GLU A 686 -36.49 -16.92 -4.00
CA GLU A 686 -37.83 -16.55 -4.45
C GLU A 686 -38.17 -15.09 -4.08
N VAL A 687 -39.14 -14.53 -4.78
CA VAL A 687 -39.66 -13.19 -4.46
C VAL A 687 -40.27 -13.22 -3.06
N GLU A 688 -39.94 -12.23 -2.23
CA GLU A 688 -40.31 -12.09 -0.82
C GLU A 688 -39.71 -13.13 0.14
N GLU A 689 -38.84 -14.02 -0.35
CA GLU A 689 -38.10 -14.95 0.50
C GLU A 689 -36.87 -14.28 1.14
N ILE A 690 -36.63 -14.58 2.42
CA ILE A 690 -35.43 -14.12 3.13
C ILE A 690 -34.29 -15.13 2.89
N ALA A 691 -33.21 -14.65 2.27
CA ALA A 691 -31.96 -15.38 2.09
C ALA A 691 -30.85 -14.78 2.95
N THR A 692 -29.92 -15.62 3.41
CA THR A 692 -28.69 -15.24 4.10
C THR A 692 -27.51 -15.41 3.16
N LEU A 693 -26.74 -14.35 2.92
CA LEU A 693 -25.49 -14.41 2.18
C LEU A 693 -24.30 -14.27 3.13
N THR A 694 -23.31 -15.14 2.97
CA THR A 694 -22.04 -15.12 3.69
C THR A 694 -20.89 -14.86 2.73
N LEU A 695 -20.01 -13.92 3.06
CA LEU A 695 -18.81 -13.53 2.30
C LEU A 695 -17.56 -13.76 3.14
N ARG A 696 -16.52 -14.37 2.57
CA ARG A 696 -15.20 -14.51 3.19
C ARG A 696 -14.28 -13.41 2.71
N ILE A 697 -13.80 -12.56 3.60
CA ILE A 697 -12.86 -11.47 3.31
C ILE A 697 -11.46 -11.89 3.75
N GLN A 698 -10.45 -11.86 2.89
CA GLN A 698 -9.08 -12.33 3.16
C GLN A 698 -8.03 -11.25 2.90
N ASN A 699 -7.04 -11.10 3.78
CA ASN A 699 -5.81 -10.37 3.49
C ASN A 699 -4.78 -11.30 2.84
N ARG A 700 -4.57 -11.20 1.53
CA ARG A 700 -3.55 -11.96 0.78
C ARG A 700 -2.18 -11.23 0.71
N GLY A 701 -2.04 -10.10 1.41
CA GLY A 701 -0.83 -9.27 1.41
C GLY A 701 0.25 -9.80 2.36
N GLN A 702 1.40 -9.11 2.41
CA GLN A 702 2.55 -9.48 3.28
C GLN A 702 2.62 -8.67 4.58
N ARG A 703 1.74 -7.68 4.77
CA ARG A 703 1.62 -6.88 5.99
C ARG A 703 0.21 -7.00 6.57
N ILE A 704 0.08 -6.73 7.86
CA ILE A 704 -1.20 -6.58 8.55
C ILE A 704 -1.96 -5.39 7.94
N ALA A 705 -3.24 -5.59 7.60
CA ALA A 705 -4.16 -4.53 7.24
C ALA A 705 -4.83 -4.04 8.52
N GLU A 706 -4.67 -2.77 8.90
CA GLU A 706 -5.09 -2.26 10.20
C GLU A 706 -6.52 -1.66 10.20
N GLY A 707 -7.42 -2.11 11.06
CA GLY A 707 -8.76 -1.56 11.21
C GLY A 707 -9.57 -1.66 9.93
N VAL A 708 -9.59 -2.86 9.35
CA VAL A 708 -10.42 -3.19 8.20
C VAL A 708 -11.90 -3.02 8.56
N GLN A 709 -12.72 -2.62 7.61
CA GLN A 709 -14.17 -2.49 7.75
C GLN A 709 -14.80 -2.89 6.42
N ALA A 710 -15.86 -3.70 6.41
CA ALA A 710 -16.66 -4.03 5.25
C ALA A 710 -18.04 -3.38 5.33
N PHE A 711 -18.51 -2.76 4.25
CA PHE A 711 -19.79 -2.10 4.14
C PHE A 711 -20.58 -2.68 2.98
N LEU A 712 -21.85 -2.98 3.18
CA LEU A 712 -22.73 -3.62 2.22
C LEU A 712 -23.75 -2.62 1.65
N GLU A 713 -23.84 -2.61 0.33
CA GLU A 713 -24.71 -1.74 -0.45
C GLU A 713 -25.72 -2.59 -1.24
N PRO A 714 -26.96 -2.75 -0.76
CA PRO A 714 -28.03 -3.38 -1.54
C PRO A 714 -28.51 -2.43 -2.65
N GLY A 715 -28.67 -2.96 -3.87
CA GLY A 715 -29.17 -2.24 -5.04
C GLY A 715 -30.68 -2.34 -5.21
N GLU A 716 -31.17 -1.99 -6.40
CA GLU A 716 -32.62 -1.93 -6.67
C GLU A 716 -33.33 -3.27 -6.42
N ASN A 717 -34.47 -3.20 -5.73
CA ASN A 717 -35.33 -4.33 -5.38
C ASN A 717 -34.72 -5.35 -4.41
N VAL A 718 -33.57 -5.05 -3.78
CA VAL A 718 -32.96 -5.84 -2.69
C VAL A 718 -33.13 -5.09 -1.38
N PHE A 719 -33.72 -5.74 -0.39
CA PHE A 719 -34.00 -5.15 0.91
C PHE A 719 -33.33 -5.98 1.98
N LEU A 720 -32.49 -5.34 2.78
CA LEU A 720 -32.00 -5.98 4.00
C LEU A 720 -33.13 -6.07 5.01
N THR A 721 -33.17 -7.19 5.73
CA THR A 721 -34.07 -7.33 6.86
C THR A 721 -33.67 -6.37 7.98
N THR A 722 -34.60 -6.02 8.87
CA THR A 722 -34.35 -5.06 9.97
C THR A 722 -33.25 -5.49 10.94
N ASP A 723 -32.97 -6.79 11.04
CA ASP A 723 -31.91 -7.41 11.85
C ASP A 723 -30.57 -7.53 11.11
N SER A 724 -30.51 -7.22 9.81
CA SER A 724 -29.32 -7.39 8.99
C SER A 724 -28.38 -6.18 9.06
N LYS A 725 -27.08 -6.43 9.26
CA LYS A 725 -26.05 -5.39 9.35
C LYS A 725 -25.57 -4.98 7.96
N LYS A 726 -25.47 -3.67 7.72
CA LYS A 726 -24.82 -3.07 6.53
C LYS A 726 -23.34 -2.82 6.74
N PHE A 727 -22.88 -2.73 7.99
CA PHE A 727 -21.51 -2.38 8.33
C PHE A 727 -20.93 -3.45 9.23
N PHE A 728 -19.74 -3.91 8.87
CA PHE A 728 -18.94 -4.89 9.58
C PHE A 728 -17.59 -4.23 9.84
N ALA A 729 -17.26 -3.90 11.08
CA ALA A 729 -15.84 -3.76 11.39
C ALA A 729 -15.21 -5.14 11.12
N LEU A 730 -14.03 -5.17 10.50
CA LEU A 730 -13.15 -6.32 10.25
C LEU A 730 -11.80 -6.26 11.01
N GLY A 731 -11.48 -5.12 11.63
CA GLY A 731 -10.31 -4.90 12.49
C GLY A 731 -9.00 -5.27 11.79
N ASP A 732 -7.94 -5.51 12.54
CA ASP A 732 -6.65 -5.82 11.94
C ASP A 732 -6.66 -7.22 11.29
N MET A 733 -6.25 -7.33 10.03
CA MET A 733 -6.16 -8.59 9.28
C MET A 733 -4.71 -8.90 8.93
N SER A 734 -4.13 -9.95 9.52
CA SER A 734 -2.77 -10.41 9.21
C SER A 734 -2.63 -11.03 7.81
N PRO A 735 -1.41 -11.11 7.25
CA PRO A 735 -1.13 -11.85 6.02
C PRO A 735 -1.76 -13.25 5.99
N ALA A 736 -2.40 -13.59 4.87
CA ALA A 736 -3.18 -14.81 4.62
C ALA A 736 -4.44 -15.03 5.49
N SER A 737 -4.71 -14.20 6.51
CA SER A 737 -5.89 -14.32 7.38
C SER A 737 -7.19 -13.95 6.65
N TYR A 738 -8.32 -14.49 7.11
CA TYR A 738 -9.64 -14.18 6.58
C TYR A 738 -10.69 -14.03 7.69
N GLN A 739 -11.81 -13.38 7.38
CA GLN A 739 -13.00 -13.24 8.21
C GLN A 739 -14.27 -13.34 7.38
N ASP A 740 -15.32 -13.96 7.94
CA ASP A 740 -16.60 -14.10 7.25
C ASP A 740 -17.61 -13.06 7.74
N VAL A 741 -18.34 -12.44 6.83
CA VAL A 741 -19.44 -11.51 7.10
C VAL A 741 -20.73 -12.05 6.51
N SER A 742 -21.82 -12.01 7.27
CA SER A 742 -23.12 -12.53 6.82
C SER A 742 -24.23 -11.51 6.99
N PHE A 743 -25.16 -11.48 6.04
CA PHE A 743 -26.30 -10.57 6.06
C PHE A 743 -27.53 -11.21 5.43
N ARG A 744 -28.70 -10.73 5.84
CA ARG A 744 -30.00 -11.25 5.42
C ARG A 744 -30.71 -10.24 4.54
N PHE A 745 -31.28 -10.71 3.44
CA PHE A 745 -31.98 -9.87 2.49
C PHE A 745 -33.16 -10.61 1.85
N TYR A 746 -34.08 -9.85 1.27
CA TYR A 746 -35.16 -10.35 0.44
C TYR A 746 -35.34 -9.45 -0.78
N THR A 747 -36.05 -9.94 -1.79
CA THR A 747 -36.38 -9.15 -2.99
C THR A 747 -37.88 -8.93 -3.08
N ASN A 748 -38.34 -7.72 -3.43
CA ASN A 748 -39.79 -7.40 -3.45
C ASN A 748 -40.40 -7.40 -4.87
N LYS A 749 -39.59 -7.71 -5.88
CA LYS A 749 -39.97 -7.85 -7.29
C LYS A 749 -39.04 -8.87 -7.95
N LEU A 750 -39.50 -9.44 -9.06
CA LEU A 750 -38.69 -10.34 -9.88
C LEU A 750 -37.42 -9.62 -10.37
N VAL A 751 -36.29 -9.90 -9.71
CA VAL A 751 -34.97 -9.49 -10.20
C VAL A 751 -34.70 -10.28 -11.48
N LYS A 752 -34.49 -9.60 -12.62
CA LYS A 752 -34.54 -10.26 -13.94
C LYS A 752 -33.27 -11.03 -14.33
N LYS A 753 -32.12 -10.76 -13.68
CA LYS A 753 -30.81 -11.35 -14.06
C LYS A 753 -29.88 -11.62 -12.87
N GLN A 754 -29.53 -10.60 -12.09
CA GLN A 754 -28.60 -10.68 -10.95
C GLN A 754 -29.10 -9.82 -9.79
N ILE A 755 -28.83 -10.27 -8.57
CA ILE A 755 -29.18 -9.63 -7.31
C ILE A 755 -28.10 -8.58 -6.99
N PRO A 756 -28.40 -7.28 -7.10
CA PRO A 756 -27.39 -6.24 -6.99
C PRO A 756 -27.00 -6.04 -5.53
N ILE A 757 -25.90 -6.64 -5.09
CA ILE A 757 -25.29 -6.38 -3.78
C ILE A 757 -23.80 -6.12 -3.96
N SER A 758 -23.30 -5.03 -3.39
CA SER A 758 -21.88 -4.68 -3.39
C SER A 758 -21.32 -4.64 -1.97
N VAL A 759 -20.04 -4.98 -1.81
CA VAL A 759 -19.29 -4.90 -0.55
C VAL A 759 -18.08 -3.98 -0.71
N LYS A 760 -17.87 -3.07 0.25
CA LYS A 760 -16.76 -2.12 0.31
C LYS A 760 -15.93 -2.34 1.56
N ILE A 761 -14.67 -2.73 1.38
CA ILE A 761 -13.72 -3.13 2.42
C ILE A 761 -12.63 -2.05 2.56
N THR A 762 -12.58 -1.30 3.65
CA THR A 762 -11.65 -0.18 3.89
C THR A 762 -10.71 -0.49 5.05
N GLU A 763 -9.44 -0.12 4.98
CA GLU A 763 -8.50 -0.12 6.12
C GLU A 763 -8.47 1.26 6.83
N LYS A 764 -8.14 1.30 8.14
CA LYS A 764 -8.07 2.49 9.01
C LYS A 764 -7.27 3.65 8.43
N ARG A 765 -6.19 3.36 7.71
CA ARG A 765 -5.35 4.38 7.06
C ARG A 765 -6.06 5.08 5.90
N GLY A 766 -7.21 4.58 5.46
CA GLY A 766 -8.01 5.11 4.34
C GLY A 766 -7.36 4.94 2.96
N LYS A 767 -6.05 4.61 2.90
CA LYS A 767 -5.27 4.41 1.68
C LYS A 767 -5.61 3.13 0.92
N PHE A 768 -6.25 2.14 1.56
CA PHE A 768 -6.54 0.83 0.96
C PHE A 768 -8.02 0.52 1.14
N THR A 769 -8.80 0.74 0.08
CA THR A 769 -10.23 0.43 0.00
C THR A 769 -10.48 -0.48 -1.19
N HIS A 770 -11.12 -1.63 -0.96
CA HIS A 770 -11.51 -2.63 -1.96
C HIS A 770 -13.02 -2.68 -2.02
N SER A 771 -13.65 -2.29 -3.13
CA SER A 771 -15.09 -2.47 -3.31
C SER A 771 -15.34 -3.48 -4.42
N GLU A 772 -16.34 -4.34 -4.26
CA GLU A 772 -16.63 -5.46 -5.15
C GLU A 772 -18.14 -5.70 -5.21
N THR A 773 -18.70 -5.81 -6.42
CA THR A 773 -20.08 -6.25 -6.62
C THR A 773 -20.13 -7.77 -6.68
N LEU A 774 -21.06 -8.37 -5.93
CA LEU A 774 -21.17 -9.82 -5.79
C LEU A 774 -21.92 -10.40 -7.00
N ASP A 775 -21.38 -11.45 -7.62
CA ASP A 775 -22.02 -12.14 -8.77
C ASP A 775 -23.14 -13.08 -8.32
N LEU A 776 -24.23 -12.49 -7.82
CA LEU A 776 -25.41 -13.21 -7.33
C LEU A 776 -26.45 -13.38 -8.44
N ALA A 777 -26.24 -14.30 -9.38
CA ALA A 777 -27.24 -14.59 -10.40
C ALA A 777 -28.53 -15.17 -9.79
N VAL A 778 -29.68 -14.73 -10.29
CA VAL A 778 -31.00 -15.16 -9.79
C VAL A 778 -31.16 -16.66 -10.03
N ASN A 779 -31.45 -17.40 -8.96
CA ASN A 779 -31.73 -18.84 -8.96
C ASN A 779 -30.65 -19.70 -9.64
N ARG A 780 -29.39 -19.23 -9.68
CA ARG A 780 -28.25 -20.10 -9.98
C ARG A 780 -27.80 -20.81 -8.71
N PRO A 781 -27.37 -22.09 -8.80
CA PRO A 781 -26.80 -22.79 -7.66
C PRO A 781 -25.53 -22.09 -7.19
N MET A 782 -25.59 -21.44 -6.02
CA MET A 782 -24.42 -21.00 -5.28
C MET A 782 -24.01 -22.09 -4.28
N LYS A 783 -22.79 -21.99 -3.73
CA LYS A 783 -22.40 -22.86 -2.61
C LYS A 783 -23.42 -22.67 -1.50
N THR A 784 -24.08 -23.76 -1.11
CA THR A 784 -24.82 -23.80 0.16
C THR A 784 -23.86 -23.39 1.27
N LEU A 785 -24.39 -22.85 2.38
CA LEU A 785 -23.56 -22.61 3.56
C LEU A 785 -22.81 -23.90 4.02
N ALA A 786 -23.37 -25.08 3.76
CA ALA A 786 -22.72 -26.36 4.01
C ALA A 786 -21.57 -26.71 3.03
N GLN A 787 -21.62 -26.22 1.79
CA GLN A 787 -20.59 -26.38 0.76
C GLN A 787 -19.57 -25.23 0.75
N PHE A 788 -19.78 -24.21 1.58
CA PHE A 788 -18.90 -23.06 1.73
C PHE A 788 -17.57 -23.47 2.41
N GLN A 789 -16.70 -24.10 1.62
CA GLN A 789 -15.35 -24.51 2.02
C GLN A 789 -14.31 -23.77 1.17
N PHE A 790 -13.36 -23.15 1.85
CA PHE A 790 -12.24 -22.44 1.23
C PHE A 790 -11.02 -23.36 1.13
N GLU A 791 -10.56 -23.66 -0.08
CA GLU A 791 -9.32 -24.42 -0.33
C GLU A 791 -8.09 -23.51 -0.24
N GLY A 792 -7.84 -22.95 0.95
CA GLY A 792 -6.58 -22.29 1.28
C GLY A 792 -5.80 -23.18 2.23
N LYS A 793 -4.52 -23.44 1.95
CA LYS A 793 -3.63 -24.11 2.92
C LYS A 793 -3.69 -23.32 4.22
N GLU A 794 -4.26 -23.92 5.27
CA GLU A 794 -3.93 -23.56 6.64
C GLU A 794 -2.41 -23.64 6.74
N ARG A 795 -1.73 -22.49 6.75
CA ARG A 795 -0.39 -22.44 7.32
C ARG A 795 -0.61 -22.31 8.81
N PRO A 796 -0.32 -23.36 9.61
CA PRO A 796 -0.17 -23.15 11.02
C PRO A 796 0.93 -22.10 11.16
N VAL A 797 0.67 -21.06 11.96
CA VAL A 797 1.70 -20.14 12.39
C VAL A 797 2.76 -21.01 13.06
N ILE A 798 3.90 -21.20 12.39
CA ILE A 798 5.11 -21.66 13.05
C ILE A 798 5.53 -20.45 13.86
N ILE A 799 5.18 -20.48 15.15
CA ILE A 799 5.75 -19.58 16.14
C ILE A 799 7.19 -20.06 16.30
N GLU A 800 8.14 -19.39 15.63
CA GLU A 800 9.53 -19.49 16.03
C GLU A 800 9.63 -19.03 17.49
N ASP A 801 10.34 -19.83 18.29
CA ASP A 801 10.52 -19.68 19.74
C ASP A 801 10.67 -18.22 20.18
N VAL A 802 9.66 -17.66 20.86
CA VAL A 802 9.84 -16.45 21.66
C VAL A 802 9.00 -16.52 22.93
N THR A 803 9.54 -17.25 23.91
CA THR A 803 9.27 -17.04 25.33
C THR A 803 9.53 -15.57 25.67
N GLY A 804 8.46 -14.81 25.85
CA GLY A 804 8.56 -13.42 26.27
C GLY A 804 7.18 -12.91 26.61
N LEU A 805 6.98 -12.56 27.87
CA LEU A 805 5.79 -11.87 28.36
C LEU A 805 5.86 -10.38 27.95
N SER A 806 4.79 -9.62 28.18
CA SER A 806 4.75 -8.22 27.78
C SER A 806 5.60 -7.32 28.66
N VAL A 807 6.55 -6.64 28.04
CA VAL A 807 7.53 -5.81 28.75
C VAL A 807 6.90 -4.56 29.40
N ASP A 808 5.71 -4.11 28.99
CA ASP A 808 5.10 -2.87 29.49
C ASP A 808 4.30 -3.03 30.79
N ILE A 809 3.58 -4.14 30.98
CA ILE A 809 2.87 -4.43 32.22
C ILE A 809 3.73 -5.16 33.25
N GLU A 810 4.90 -5.68 32.85
CA GLU A 810 5.84 -6.36 33.76
C GLU A 810 6.89 -5.47 34.39
N LYS A 811 7.42 -4.47 33.66
CA LYS A 811 8.54 -3.64 34.12
C LYS A 811 8.24 -2.89 35.42
N ASP A 812 6.98 -2.53 35.62
CA ASP A 812 6.54 -1.70 36.75
C ASP A 812 5.37 -2.37 37.51
N ILE A 813 5.46 -3.66 37.84
CA ILE A 813 4.46 -4.26 38.76
C ILE A 813 4.65 -3.59 40.13
N PRO A 814 3.64 -2.87 40.67
CA PRO A 814 3.78 -2.17 41.94
C PRO A 814 4.15 -3.16 43.03
N ASN A 815 5.25 -2.90 43.74
CA ASN A 815 5.68 -3.67 44.91
C ASN A 815 5.08 -3.01 46.15
N THR A 816 3.76 -3.17 46.33
CA THR A 816 3.00 -2.53 47.41
C THR A 816 2.94 -3.47 48.61
N ALA A 817 3.31 -2.95 49.78
CA ALA A 817 3.44 -3.70 51.03
C ALA A 817 2.10 -3.97 51.73
N ILE A 818 1.05 -4.33 50.99
CA ILE A 818 -0.25 -4.68 51.59
C ILE A 818 -0.19 -6.15 52.05
N GLN A 819 0.17 -6.42 53.30
CA GLN A 819 0.09 -7.79 53.80
C GLN A 819 -1.36 -8.20 54.03
N ASN A 820 -1.93 -8.96 53.08
CA ASN A 820 -3.19 -9.68 53.31
C ASN A 820 -2.89 -11.15 53.66
N SER A 821 -2.51 -11.40 54.91
CA SER A 821 -2.07 -12.73 55.37
C SER A 821 -3.15 -13.81 55.31
N HIS A 822 -4.42 -13.42 55.21
CA HIS A 822 -5.57 -14.32 55.15
C HIS A 822 -6.16 -14.45 53.74
N ALA A 823 -5.67 -13.68 52.76
CA ALA A 823 -6.08 -13.84 51.38
C ALA A 823 -5.57 -15.16 50.79
N VAL A 824 -6.44 -15.81 50.03
CA VAL A 824 -6.19 -17.08 49.34
C VAL A 824 -6.55 -16.87 47.87
N ALA A 825 -5.71 -17.35 46.97
CA ALA A 825 -5.99 -17.24 45.54
C ALA A 825 -5.93 -18.59 44.82
N VAL A 826 -6.74 -18.71 43.77
CA VAL A 826 -6.63 -19.78 42.77
C VAL A 826 -6.39 -19.11 41.42
N VAL A 827 -5.34 -19.53 40.72
CA VAL A 827 -4.96 -18.97 39.42
C VAL A 827 -4.70 -20.12 38.46
N ILE A 828 -5.53 -20.26 37.45
CA ILE A 828 -5.47 -21.37 36.48
C ILE A 828 -5.30 -20.81 35.07
N GLY A 829 -4.30 -21.30 34.33
CA GLY A 829 -4.08 -21.00 32.92
C GLY A 829 -4.06 -22.28 32.07
N ASN A 830 -5.10 -22.50 31.26
CA ASN A 830 -5.23 -23.71 30.42
C ASN A 830 -4.98 -23.41 28.94
N ARG A 831 -4.11 -24.19 28.30
CA ARG A 831 -3.96 -24.24 26.83
C ARG A 831 -5.14 -24.97 26.19
N ASP A 832 -5.25 -24.82 24.87
CA ASP A 832 -6.30 -25.43 24.06
C ASP A 832 -6.25 -26.98 24.09
N TYR A 833 -7.38 -27.59 23.75
CA TYR A 833 -7.57 -29.05 23.70
C TYR A 833 -7.01 -29.62 22.39
N GLN A 834 -6.05 -30.55 22.51
CA GLN A 834 -5.44 -31.37 21.44
C GLN A 834 -5.05 -30.66 20.10
N LYS A 835 -3.73 -30.41 19.96
CA LYS A 835 -3.02 -30.09 18.70
C LYS A 835 -3.34 -28.75 18.00
N THR A 836 -3.37 -27.64 18.72
CA THR A 836 -3.18 -26.30 18.14
C THR A 836 -1.91 -25.64 18.72
N ALA A 837 -1.14 -24.96 17.87
CA ALA A 837 0.19 -24.44 18.22
C ALA A 837 0.17 -23.04 18.89
N SER A 838 -0.98 -22.48 19.29
CA SER A 838 -1.11 -21.02 19.46
C SER A 838 -1.83 -20.49 20.72
N VAL A 839 -1.69 -21.09 21.90
CA VAL A 839 -2.35 -20.57 23.14
C VAL A 839 -1.40 -20.47 24.34
N ASP A 840 -0.20 -19.91 24.16
CA ASP A 840 0.69 -19.56 25.29
C ASP A 840 0.11 -18.44 26.18
N PHE A 841 -0.85 -17.64 25.68
CA PHE A 841 -1.39 -16.47 26.37
C PHE A 841 -2.15 -16.79 27.67
N ALA A 842 -2.88 -17.90 27.74
CA ALA A 842 -3.62 -18.27 28.95
C ALA A 842 -2.68 -18.58 30.12
N ILE A 843 -1.56 -19.23 29.83
CA ILE A 843 -0.50 -19.49 30.81
C ILE A 843 0.20 -18.19 31.18
N ASN A 844 0.53 -17.35 30.20
CA ASN A 844 1.19 -16.06 30.42
C ASN A 844 0.35 -15.13 31.31
N ASP A 845 -0.94 -15.05 31.04
CA ASP A 845 -1.90 -14.28 31.84
C ASP A 845 -1.97 -14.80 33.28
N ALA A 846 -2.04 -16.12 33.46
CA ALA A 846 -2.05 -16.75 34.78
C ALA A 846 -0.74 -16.47 35.54
N GLN A 847 0.41 -16.58 34.88
CA GLN A 847 1.71 -16.29 35.48
C GLN A 847 1.80 -14.83 35.93
N LEU A 848 1.33 -13.90 35.10
CA LEU A 848 1.38 -12.48 35.43
C LEU A 848 0.39 -12.12 36.55
N MET A 849 -0.81 -12.71 36.54
CA MET A 849 -1.78 -12.55 37.63
C MET A 849 -1.21 -13.02 38.96
N LYS A 850 -0.53 -14.18 38.99
CA LYS A 850 0.17 -14.66 40.19
C LYS A 850 1.18 -13.62 40.69
N GLN A 851 1.98 -13.03 39.79
CA GLN A 851 2.95 -12.00 40.18
C GLN A 851 2.27 -10.75 40.74
N TYR A 852 1.14 -10.34 40.17
CA TYR A 852 0.39 -9.17 40.63
C TYR A 852 -0.22 -9.41 42.02
N LEU A 853 -0.76 -10.60 42.26
CA LEU A 853 -1.26 -11.01 43.58
C LEU A 853 -0.16 -10.99 44.65
N ILE A 854 1.06 -11.41 44.32
CA ILE A 854 2.19 -11.40 45.26
C ILE A 854 2.72 -9.98 45.47
N LYS A 855 3.04 -9.27 44.38
CA LYS A 855 3.77 -8.00 44.43
C LYS A 855 2.87 -6.82 44.79
N THR A 856 1.63 -6.82 44.28
CA THR A 856 0.71 -5.67 44.44
C THR A 856 -0.30 -5.90 45.55
N PHE A 857 -0.83 -7.11 45.68
CA PHE A 857 -1.78 -7.44 46.74
C PHE A 857 -1.13 -8.09 47.98
N GLY A 858 0.19 -8.33 47.94
CA GLY A 858 0.96 -8.88 49.05
C GLY A 858 0.50 -10.26 49.53
N LEU A 859 -0.11 -11.06 48.65
CA LEU A 859 -0.46 -12.45 48.97
C LEU A 859 0.83 -13.26 49.16
N ARG A 860 0.83 -14.11 50.19
CA ARG A 860 1.90 -15.10 50.37
C ARG A 860 1.83 -16.11 49.26
N GLU A 861 2.97 -16.43 48.64
CA GLU A 861 3.02 -17.41 47.55
C GLU A 861 2.42 -18.77 47.95
N GLY A 862 2.63 -19.19 49.20
CA GLY A 862 2.03 -20.40 49.75
C GLY A 862 0.50 -20.37 49.92
N ASN A 863 -0.16 -19.23 49.75
CA ASN A 863 -1.62 -19.10 49.75
C ASN A 863 -2.21 -19.03 48.32
N ILE A 864 -1.39 -19.22 47.29
CA ILE A 864 -1.82 -19.19 45.88
C ILE A 864 -1.77 -20.60 45.31
N ILE A 865 -2.94 -21.16 44.99
CA ILE A 865 -3.07 -22.40 44.21
C ILE A 865 -2.89 -22.02 42.74
N TYR A 866 -1.70 -22.27 42.19
CA TYR A 866 -1.35 -21.94 40.82
C TYR A 866 -1.23 -23.20 39.96
N GLU A 867 -2.01 -23.29 38.88
CA GLU A 867 -1.97 -24.41 37.96
C GLU A 867 -1.89 -23.94 36.51
N THR A 868 -1.14 -24.66 35.70
CA THR A 868 -1.15 -24.53 34.25
C THR A 868 -1.49 -25.87 33.62
N ASN A 869 -2.25 -25.84 32.53
CA ASN A 869 -2.73 -27.06 31.86
C ASN A 869 -3.47 -28.01 32.81
N ALA A 870 -4.38 -27.46 33.62
CA ALA A 870 -5.17 -28.21 34.59
C ALA A 870 -6.07 -29.24 33.90
N THR A 871 -6.01 -30.48 34.38
CA THR A 871 -6.90 -31.59 33.98
C THR A 871 -8.20 -31.55 34.79
N GLN A 872 -9.21 -32.33 34.39
CA GLN A 872 -10.45 -32.42 35.16
C GLN A 872 -10.21 -32.86 36.61
N ALA A 873 -9.27 -33.79 36.82
CA ALA A 873 -8.85 -34.21 38.16
C ALA A 873 -8.23 -33.05 38.96
N THR A 874 -7.49 -32.16 38.31
CA THR A 874 -6.94 -30.94 38.93
C THR A 874 -8.07 -30.02 39.39
N PHE A 875 -9.08 -29.75 38.54
CA PHE A 875 -10.24 -28.94 38.94
C PHE A 875 -11.02 -29.55 40.11
N ASN A 876 -11.31 -30.85 40.04
CA ASN A 876 -11.98 -31.60 41.11
C ASN A 876 -11.19 -31.53 42.42
N SER A 877 -9.86 -31.62 42.37
CA SER A 877 -9.01 -31.52 43.56
C SER A 877 -9.04 -30.12 44.17
N ILE A 878 -9.10 -29.07 43.36
CA ILE A 878 -9.06 -27.67 43.83
C ILE A 878 -10.41 -27.24 44.39
N PHE A 879 -11.47 -27.42 43.62
CA PHE A 879 -12.80 -26.86 43.89
C PHE A 879 -13.78 -27.90 44.47
N GLY A 880 -13.43 -29.19 44.47
CA GLY A 880 -14.31 -30.27 44.90
C GLY A 880 -15.14 -30.86 43.76
N THR A 881 -15.81 -31.98 44.05
CA THR A 881 -16.76 -32.67 43.16
C THR A 881 -18.20 -32.41 43.61
N GLU A 882 -19.20 -32.96 42.91
CA GLU A 882 -20.60 -32.90 43.35
C GLU A 882 -20.82 -33.58 44.71
N ASN A 883 -20.12 -34.69 44.97
CA ASN A 883 -20.26 -35.48 46.20
C ASN A 883 -19.29 -35.05 47.32
N GLU A 884 -18.19 -34.40 46.96
CA GLU A 884 -17.16 -33.95 47.90
C GLU A 884 -16.77 -32.50 47.59
N PHE A 885 -17.51 -31.55 48.16
CA PHE A 885 -17.31 -30.12 47.89
C PHE A 885 -16.05 -29.51 48.54
N ARG A 886 -15.43 -30.22 49.50
CA ARG A 886 -14.25 -29.75 50.25
C ARG A 886 -12.95 -30.01 49.46
N GLY A 887 -12.77 -29.32 48.35
CA GLY A 887 -11.50 -29.30 47.61
C GLY A 887 -10.38 -28.58 48.38
N LYS A 888 -9.18 -28.55 47.79
CA LYS A 888 -8.00 -27.86 48.35
C LYS A 888 -8.31 -26.42 48.74
N LEU A 889 -9.05 -25.67 47.93
CA LEU A 889 -9.39 -24.28 48.23
C LEU A 889 -10.13 -24.14 49.57
N TYR A 890 -11.07 -25.03 49.87
CA TYR A 890 -11.82 -25.02 51.13
C TYR A 890 -10.90 -25.11 52.35
N ASN A 891 -9.83 -25.90 52.25
CA ASN A 891 -8.88 -26.11 53.36
C ASN A 891 -7.96 -24.91 53.60
N TYR A 892 -7.78 -24.04 52.60
CA TYR A 892 -6.97 -22.83 52.72
C TYR A 892 -7.77 -21.66 53.30
N VAL A 893 -9.10 -21.70 53.19
CA VAL A 893 -9.99 -20.63 53.64
C VAL A 893 -10.21 -20.70 55.15
N LYS A 894 -9.85 -19.62 55.85
CA LYS A 894 -10.23 -19.44 57.25
C LYS A 894 -11.62 -18.81 57.36
N ALA A 895 -12.47 -19.45 58.15
CA ALA A 895 -13.87 -19.08 58.29
C ALA A 895 -14.04 -17.61 58.73
N GLY A 896 -14.70 -16.79 57.93
CA GLY A 896 -14.99 -15.38 58.19
C GLY A 896 -13.78 -14.42 58.09
N GLU A 897 -12.57 -14.94 57.85
CA GLU A 897 -11.34 -14.15 57.82
C GLU A 897 -10.78 -14.00 56.40
N SER A 898 -10.86 -15.06 55.58
CA SER A 898 -10.19 -15.10 54.28
C SER A 898 -10.94 -14.37 53.17
N ASP A 899 -10.21 -13.50 52.45
CA ASP A 899 -10.62 -12.98 51.15
C ASP A 899 -10.15 -13.97 50.06
N VAL A 900 -11.06 -14.44 49.21
CA VAL A 900 -10.76 -15.44 48.18
C VAL A 900 -10.74 -14.78 46.81
N PHE A 901 -9.68 -15.02 46.03
CA PHE A 901 -9.54 -14.54 44.66
C PHE A 901 -9.39 -15.70 43.68
N VAL A 902 -10.28 -15.82 42.70
CA VAL A 902 -10.21 -16.87 41.67
C VAL A 902 -10.01 -16.23 40.31
N TYR A 903 -8.95 -16.62 39.62
CA TYR A 903 -8.65 -16.23 38.24
C TYR A 903 -8.55 -17.46 37.35
N TYR A 904 -9.34 -17.48 36.29
CA TYR A 904 -9.26 -18.50 35.25
C TYR A 904 -8.97 -17.86 33.90
N SER A 905 -7.98 -18.38 33.18
CA SER A 905 -7.70 -18.06 31.77
C SER A 905 -7.69 -19.34 30.96
N GLY A 906 -8.52 -19.44 29.92
CA GLY A 906 -8.64 -20.67 29.11
C GLY A 906 -9.94 -20.75 28.30
N HIS A 907 -10.35 -21.96 27.93
CA HIS A 907 -11.57 -22.20 27.14
C HIS A 907 -12.75 -22.64 28.02
N GLY A 908 -13.95 -22.21 27.64
CA GLY A 908 -15.22 -22.68 28.17
C GLY A 908 -16.10 -23.23 27.05
N VAL A 909 -17.10 -24.04 27.40
CA VAL A 909 -18.06 -24.60 26.45
C VAL A 909 -19.44 -24.66 27.11
N PRO A 910 -20.50 -24.09 26.51
CA PRO A 910 -21.88 -24.41 26.83
C PRO A 910 -22.26 -25.79 26.28
N ASP A 911 -22.95 -26.57 27.10
CA ASP A 911 -23.77 -27.69 26.65
C ASP A 911 -25.12 -27.13 26.16
N PRO A 912 -25.41 -27.22 24.85
CA PRO A 912 -26.63 -26.65 24.28
C PRO A 912 -27.91 -27.36 24.74
N GLU A 913 -27.83 -28.62 25.18
CA GLU A 913 -29.01 -29.39 25.59
C GLU A 913 -29.40 -29.11 27.04
N THR A 914 -28.41 -29.10 27.93
CA THR A 914 -28.66 -28.85 29.36
C THR A 914 -28.61 -27.38 29.73
N LYS A 915 -28.18 -26.52 28.80
CA LYS A 915 -27.87 -25.09 29.01
C LYS A 915 -26.84 -24.85 30.12
N LYS A 916 -26.08 -25.87 30.50
CA LYS A 916 -24.99 -25.78 31.48
C LYS A 916 -23.72 -25.32 30.80
N ALA A 917 -22.85 -24.69 31.57
CA ALA A 917 -21.58 -24.18 31.09
C ALA A 917 -20.43 -24.93 31.79
N TYR A 918 -19.34 -25.18 31.07
CA TYR A 918 -18.20 -25.94 31.57
C TYR A 918 -16.90 -25.18 31.30
N PHE A 919 -15.99 -25.16 32.26
CA PHE A 919 -14.57 -24.96 31.96
C PHE A 919 -14.06 -26.17 31.19
N VAL A 920 -13.11 -25.96 30.28
CA VAL A 920 -12.48 -27.02 29.48
C VAL A 920 -11.09 -27.33 30.06
N PRO A 921 -10.94 -28.46 30.77
CA PRO A 921 -9.64 -29.02 31.09
C PRO A 921 -8.84 -29.42 29.84
N VAL A 922 -7.52 -29.47 29.95
CA VAL A 922 -6.65 -29.84 28.80
C VAL A 922 -6.86 -31.26 28.28
N ASN A 923 -7.45 -32.14 29.10
CA ASN A 923 -7.81 -33.51 28.75
C ASN A 923 -9.30 -33.68 28.37
N CYS A 924 -10.02 -32.57 28.18
CA CYS A 924 -11.41 -32.57 27.78
C CYS A 924 -11.52 -32.33 26.27
N ASP A 925 -12.32 -33.14 25.58
CA ASP A 925 -12.79 -32.84 24.22
C ASP A 925 -14.06 -31.98 24.34
N PRO A 926 -14.08 -30.75 23.82
CA PRO A 926 -15.24 -29.85 23.81
C PRO A 926 -16.46 -30.39 23.10
N SER A 927 -16.27 -31.27 22.12
CA SER A 927 -17.36 -31.97 21.45
C SER A 927 -18.10 -32.91 22.42
N PHE A 928 -17.44 -33.30 23.51
CA PHE A 928 -17.95 -34.19 24.55
C PHE A 928 -17.75 -33.61 25.96
N VAL A 929 -17.96 -32.29 26.13
CA VAL A 929 -17.63 -31.58 27.37
C VAL A 929 -18.35 -32.13 28.62
N LYS A 930 -19.51 -32.78 28.45
CA LYS A 930 -20.24 -33.39 29.58
C LYS A 930 -19.46 -34.53 30.25
N LEU A 931 -18.57 -35.20 29.53
CA LEU A 931 -17.81 -36.34 30.06
C LEU A 931 -16.65 -35.85 30.94
N ASN A 932 -15.87 -34.89 30.45
CA ASN A 932 -14.58 -34.52 31.04
C ASN A 932 -14.42 -33.02 31.38
N GLY A 933 -15.47 -32.20 31.21
CA GLY A 933 -15.49 -30.79 31.59
C GLY A 933 -15.70 -30.57 33.09
N TYR A 934 -15.45 -29.35 33.58
CA TYR A 934 -15.79 -28.95 34.95
C TYR A 934 -16.91 -27.93 34.95
N SER A 935 -18.07 -28.29 35.50
CA SER A 935 -19.30 -27.48 35.43
C SER A 935 -19.18 -26.16 36.20
N LEU A 936 -19.64 -25.06 35.59
CA LEU A 936 -19.76 -23.75 36.24
C LEU A 936 -20.82 -23.75 37.34
N ASP A 937 -21.90 -24.53 37.22
CA ASP A 937 -22.87 -24.70 38.31
C ASP A 937 -22.21 -25.32 39.54
N LEU A 938 -21.41 -26.37 39.32
CA LEU A 938 -20.65 -27.04 40.37
C LEU A 938 -19.62 -26.08 40.98
N PHE A 939 -18.88 -25.35 40.14
CA PHE A 939 -17.92 -24.32 40.55
C PHE A 939 -18.57 -23.29 41.48
N TYR A 940 -19.64 -22.61 41.05
CA TYR A 940 -20.30 -21.58 41.85
C TYR A 940 -20.98 -22.15 43.10
N ASN A 941 -21.56 -23.34 43.02
CA ASN A 941 -22.14 -24.03 44.18
C ASN A 941 -21.08 -24.37 45.24
N ASN A 942 -19.90 -24.85 44.83
CA ASN A 942 -18.84 -25.15 45.78
C ASN A 942 -18.21 -23.87 46.36
N LEU A 943 -18.07 -22.80 45.56
CA LEU A 943 -17.66 -21.49 46.06
C LEU A 943 -18.66 -20.90 47.07
N SER A 944 -19.97 -21.08 46.87
CA SER A 944 -21.00 -20.60 47.81
C SER A 944 -20.90 -21.21 49.21
N LYS A 945 -20.29 -22.39 49.32
CA LYS A 945 -20.11 -23.13 50.58
C LYS A 945 -18.79 -22.78 51.27
N LEU A 946 -17.93 -21.97 50.65
CA LEU A 946 -16.71 -21.51 51.30
C LEU A 946 -17.09 -20.57 52.46
N PRO A 947 -16.53 -20.78 53.66
CA PRO A 947 -16.75 -19.85 54.77
C PRO A 947 -15.87 -18.60 54.61
N ALA A 948 -15.76 -18.05 53.40
CA ALA A 948 -14.92 -16.90 53.10
C ALA A 948 -15.59 -15.59 53.56
N LYS A 949 -14.77 -14.58 53.86
CA LYS A 949 -15.24 -13.22 54.14
C LYS A 949 -15.75 -12.53 52.87
N SER A 950 -15.03 -12.72 51.77
CA SER A 950 -15.39 -12.21 50.45
C SER A 950 -14.84 -13.12 49.35
N VAL A 951 -15.48 -13.12 48.19
CA VAL A 951 -15.05 -13.94 47.04
C VAL A 951 -15.04 -13.08 45.77
N THR A 952 -13.87 -12.91 45.15
CA THR A 952 -13.71 -12.26 43.85
C THR A 952 -13.41 -13.31 42.79
N VAL A 953 -14.18 -13.33 41.71
CA VAL A 953 -14.04 -14.26 40.60
C VAL A 953 -13.81 -13.50 39.31
N VAL A 954 -12.72 -13.82 38.62
CA VAL A 954 -12.34 -13.25 37.32
C VAL A 954 -12.20 -14.38 36.32
N ILE A 955 -13.10 -14.41 35.34
CA ILE A 955 -13.12 -15.44 34.29
C ILE A 955 -12.76 -14.80 32.96
N ASN A 956 -11.58 -15.16 32.47
CA ASN A 956 -11.11 -14.79 31.15
C ASN A 956 -11.18 -16.00 30.21
N ALA A 957 -12.36 -16.24 29.62
CA ALA A 957 -12.56 -17.39 28.76
C ALA A 957 -13.52 -17.12 27.60
N CYS A 958 -13.25 -17.75 26.45
CA CYS A 958 -14.20 -17.87 25.34
C CYS A 958 -15.12 -19.07 25.61
N PHE A 959 -16.45 -18.92 25.51
CA PHE A 959 -17.38 -20.05 25.58
C PHE A 959 -17.95 -20.37 24.18
N SER A 960 -17.57 -21.51 23.59
CA SER A 960 -18.03 -21.95 22.27
C SER A 960 -18.79 -23.27 22.39
N GLY A 961 -20.05 -23.34 21.94
CA GLY A 961 -20.90 -24.53 22.12
C GLY A 961 -20.72 -25.56 21.01
N ALA A 962 -20.86 -26.85 21.33
CA ALA A 962 -20.95 -27.94 20.37
C ALA A 962 -22.19 -28.80 20.64
N SER A 963 -22.96 -29.13 19.59
CA SER A 963 -24.05 -30.12 19.65
C SER A 963 -23.58 -31.50 19.17
N GLU A 964 -24.27 -32.58 19.53
CA GLU A 964 -23.94 -33.97 19.14
C GLU A 964 -23.88 -34.21 17.61
N ARG A 965 -24.33 -33.25 16.79
CA ARG A 965 -24.26 -33.31 15.31
C ARG A 965 -23.08 -32.52 14.71
N GLY A 966 -22.16 -32.02 15.53
CA GLY A 966 -21.01 -31.25 15.05
C GLY A 966 -21.34 -29.83 14.59
N ASN A 967 -22.57 -29.35 14.79
CA ASN A 967 -22.89 -27.93 14.64
C ASN A 967 -22.37 -27.18 15.87
N LEU A 968 -21.33 -26.36 15.65
CA LEU A 968 -20.88 -25.36 16.61
C LEU A 968 -21.99 -24.31 16.78
N ILE A 969 -22.36 -24.02 18.02
CA ILE A 969 -23.01 -22.75 18.37
C ILE A 969 -21.87 -21.78 18.65
N PRO A 970 -21.51 -20.90 17.71
CA PRO A 970 -20.40 -19.99 17.93
C PRO A 970 -20.78 -18.97 19.01
N ASN A 971 -19.84 -18.77 19.94
CA ASN A 971 -19.72 -17.54 20.73
C ASN A 971 -20.89 -17.20 21.66
N ILE A 972 -20.95 -17.95 22.76
CA ILE A 972 -21.77 -17.59 23.91
C ILE A 972 -20.81 -17.05 24.98
N SER A 973 -21.15 -16.00 25.71
CA SER A 973 -20.37 -15.63 26.91
C SER A 973 -20.83 -16.42 28.13
N PRO A 974 -19.97 -16.58 29.16
CA PRO A 974 -20.38 -17.19 30.43
C PRO A 974 -21.62 -16.54 31.05
N ALA A 975 -21.97 -15.31 30.65
CA ALA A 975 -23.12 -14.57 31.17
C ALA A 975 -24.45 -14.87 30.42
N LEU A 976 -24.46 -15.50 29.24
CA LEU A 976 -25.70 -15.97 28.57
C LEU A 976 -26.28 -17.23 29.23
N LEU A 977 -25.43 -18.02 29.85
CA LEU A 977 -25.78 -19.34 30.35
C LEU A 977 -26.32 -19.12 31.75
N SER A 978 -27.64 -19.21 31.90
CA SER A 978 -28.36 -19.04 33.16
C SER A 978 -27.94 -20.08 34.20
N VAL A 979 -26.72 -19.97 34.73
CA VAL A 979 -26.46 -20.26 36.14
C VAL A 979 -27.29 -19.22 36.87
N GLU A 980 -28.32 -19.61 37.63
CA GLU A 980 -29.09 -18.65 38.43
C GLU A 980 -28.12 -17.68 39.11
N ASN A 981 -28.26 -16.39 38.79
CA ASN A 981 -27.32 -15.30 39.08
C ASN A 981 -26.20 -15.68 40.08
N PRO A 982 -24.96 -15.95 39.63
CA PRO A 982 -23.91 -16.50 40.48
C PRO A 982 -23.56 -15.62 41.69
N VAL A 983 -23.80 -14.31 41.61
CA VAL A 983 -23.67 -13.38 42.76
C VAL A 983 -24.71 -13.67 43.83
N MET A 984 -25.92 -14.10 43.46
CA MET A 984 -26.95 -14.52 44.42
C MET A 984 -26.58 -15.85 45.11
N ARG A 985 -25.74 -16.67 44.48
CA ARG A 985 -25.26 -17.94 45.06
C ARG A 985 -24.09 -17.72 46.02
N ILE A 986 -23.15 -16.80 45.73
CA ILE A 986 -21.96 -16.58 46.56
C ILE A 986 -22.11 -15.35 47.45
N HIS A 987 -22.04 -15.55 48.76
CA HIS A 987 -22.07 -14.46 49.74
C HIS A 987 -20.92 -13.48 49.57
N ASN A 988 -21.24 -12.17 49.57
CA ASN A 988 -20.28 -11.06 49.49
C ASN A 988 -19.26 -11.21 48.34
N SER A 989 -19.77 -11.32 47.11
CA SER A 989 -18.97 -11.63 45.93
C SER A 989 -18.92 -10.52 44.88
N LEU A 990 -17.80 -10.51 44.15
CA LEU A 990 -17.58 -9.73 42.95
C LEU A 990 -17.25 -10.71 41.81
N VAL A 991 -17.92 -10.58 40.68
CA VAL A 991 -17.69 -11.44 39.51
C VAL A 991 -17.43 -10.57 38.29
N MET A 992 -16.34 -10.88 37.59
CA MET A 992 -15.92 -10.22 36.36
C MET A 992 -15.73 -11.27 35.28
N THR A 993 -16.31 -11.05 34.11
CA THR A 993 -16.09 -11.90 32.94
C THR A 993 -15.56 -11.08 31.80
N SER A 994 -14.66 -11.66 31.02
CA SER A 994 -13.97 -10.94 29.94
C SER A 994 -14.89 -10.52 28.79
N ALA A 995 -16.11 -11.04 28.70
CA ALA A 995 -17.11 -10.62 27.70
C ALA A 995 -18.56 -10.79 28.22
N ALA A 996 -19.48 -9.99 27.68
CA ALA A 996 -20.94 -10.00 27.89
C ALA A 996 -21.61 -11.09 27.06
N ASN A 997 -22.86 -11.41 27.39
CA ASN A 997 -23.61 -12.64 27.06
C ASN A 997 -23.50 -13.13 25.59
N ASP A 998 -23.37 -12.24 24.61
CA ASP A 998 -23.31 -12.53 23.18
C ASP A 998 -21.93 -12.26 22.55
N GLN A 999 -20.89 -12.09 23.38
CA GLN A 999 -19.58 -11.58 22.99
C GLN A 999 -18.45 -12.53 23.37
N VAL A 1000 -17.30 -12.38 22.70
CA VAL A 1000 -16.14 -13.27 22.85
C VAL A 1000 -14.98 -12.53 23.47
N SER A 1001 -14.24 -13.20 24.35
CA SER A 1001 -12.98 -12.65 24.85
C SER A 1001 -11.95 -12.57 23.73
N SER A 1002 -11.25 -11.44 23.63
CA SER A 1002 -10.29 -11.18 22.56
C SER A 1002 -8.85 -11.13 23.09
N TRP A 1003 -7.88 -11.17 22.18
CA TRP A 1003 -6.47 -11.29 22.49
C TRP A 1003 -5.72 -9.97 22.23
N TYR A 1004 -4.56 -9.76 22.81
CA TYR A 1004 -3.69 -8.62 22.45
C TYR A 1004 -2.35 -9.18 21.96
N PRO A 1005 -2.25 -9.56 20.67
CA PRO A 1005 -1.10 -10.29 20.14
C PRO A 1005 0.23 -9.55 20.31
N GLU A 1006 0.25 -8.23 20.04
CA GLU A 1006 1.45 -7.38 20.22
C GLU A 1006 1.95 -7.38 21.68
N LYS A 1007 1.02 -7.49 22.62
CA LYS A 1007 1.30 -7.48 24.06
C LYS A 1007 1.35 -8.88 24.64
N LYS A 1008 1.16 -9.93 23.84
CA LYS A 1008 1.22 -11.33 24.27
C LYS A 1008 0.39 -11.66 25.52
N HIS A 1009 -0.79 -11.05 25.64
CA HIS A 1009 -1.77 -11.28 26.70
C HIS A 1009 -3.17 -11.37 26.13
N SER A 1010 -4.15 -11.85 26.90
CA SER A 1010 -5.53 -11.54 26.54
C SER A 1010 -5.79 -10.04 26.70
N LEU A 1011 -6.69 -9.52 25.86
CA LEU A 1011 -6.97 -8.09 25.83
C LEU A 1011 -7.62 -7.62 27.14
N PHE A 1012 -8.52 -8.44 27.69
CA PHE A 1012 -9.13 -8.17 28.98
C PHE A 1012 -8.08 -8.13 30.09
N THR A 1013 -7.20 -9.14 30.19
CA THR A 1013 -6.19 -9.19 31.25
C THR A 1013 -5.17 -8.07 31.13
N TYR A 1014 -4.78 -7.69 29.92
CA TYR A 1014 -3.88 -6.56 29.69
C TYR A 1014 -4.44 -5.25 30.29
N PHE A 1015 -5.68 -4.89 29.93
CA PHE A 1015 -6.31 -3.68 30.44
C PHE A 1015 -6.71 -3.81 31.91
N PHE A 1016 -7.15 -4.98 32.35
CA PHE A 1016 -7.43 -5.25 33.76
C PHE A 1016 -6.22 -4.93 34.63
N LEU A 1017 -5.03 -5.44 34.27
CA LEU A 1017 -3.81 -5.19 35.03
C LEU A 1017 -3.37 -3.72 34.96
N LYS A 1018 -3.52 -3.04 33.83
CA LYS A 1018 -3.25 -1.60 33.73
C LYS A 1018 -4.19 -0.75 34.59
N GLY A 1019 -5.47 -1.08 34.61
CA GLY A 1019 -6.44 -0.42 35.47
C GLY A 1019 -6.05 -0.56 36.95
N LEU A 1020 -5.67 -1.78 37.36
CA LEU A 1020 -5.15 -2.05 38.71
C LEU A 1020 -3.80 -1.37 39.02
N LYS A 1021 -3.01 -0.98 38.03
CA LYS A 1021 -1.78 -0.17 38.23
C LYS A 1021 -2.08 1.29 38.55
N GLY A 1022 -3.34 1.70 38.44
CA GLY A 1022 -3.79 3.06 38.72
C GLY A 1022 -4.27 3.82 37.49
N GLU A 1023 -4.23 3.23 36.27
CA GLU A 1023 -4.83 3.87 35.09
C GLU A 1023 -6.37 4.03 35.23
N ALA A 1024 -7.00 3.26 36.13
CA ALA A 1024 -8.41 3.40 36.45
C ALA A 1024 -8.75 4.48 37.50
N ASP A 1025 -7.77 5.02 38.23
CA ASP A 1025 -7.97 6.05 39.28
C ASP A 1025 -8.27 7.43 38.66
N LYS A 1026 -9.49 7.58 38.13
CA LYS A 1026 -9.92 8.79 37.42
C LYS A 1026 -10.03 10.02 38.33
N ASN A 1027 -10.32 9.82 39.62
CA ASN A 1027 -10.48 10.93 40.58
C ASN A 1027 -9.17 11.28 41.32
N SER A 1028 -8.10 10.52 41.08
CA SER A 1028 -6.78 10.68 41.70
C SER A 1028 -6.80 10.60 43.24
N ASP A 1029 -7.77 9.88 43.83
CA ASP A 1029 -7.88 9.68 45.28
C ASP A 1029 -6.98 8.55 45.81
N SER A 1030 -6.16 7.98 44.92
CA SER A 1030 -5.26 6.84 45.18
C SER A 1030 -6.02 5.57 45.56
N LYS A 1031 -7.26 5.40 45.11
CA LYS A 1031 -8.03 4.16 45.21
C LYS A 1031 -8.56 3.79 43.84
N VAL A 1032 -8.72 2.49 43.63
CA VAL A 1032 -9.41 1.95 42.46
C VAL A 1032 -10.63 1.19 42.97
N THR A 1033 -11.81 1.76 42.74
CA THR A 1033 -13.09 1.12 43.00
C THR A 1033 -13.47 0.15 41.89
N PHE A 1034 -14.40 -0.76 42.17
CA PHE A 1034 -14.97 -1.67 41.19
C PHE A 1034 -15.64 -0.90 40.02
N ARG A 1035 -16.30 0.24 40.31
CA ARG A 1035 -16.86 1.13 39.29
C ARG A 1035 -15.78 1.77 38.41
N GLU A 1036 -14.73 2.31 39.01
CA GLU A 1036 -13.65 2.94 38.26
C GLU A 1036 -12.92 1.96 37.35
N LEU A 1037 -12.67 0.74 37.86
CA LEU A 1037 -12.11 -0.32 37.05
C LEU A 1037 -13.04 -0.74 35.92
N GLN A 1038 -14.35 -0.87 36.20
CA GLN A 1038 -15.35 -1.13 35.18
C GLN A 1038 -15.33 -0.03 34.10
N ASP A 1039 -15.42 1.24 34.48
CA ASP A 1039 -15.47 2.36 33.54
C ASP A 1039 -14.20 2.44 32.67
N TYR A 1040 -13.03 2.19 33.27
CA TYR A 1040 -11.76 2.14 32.54
C TYR A 1040 -11.73 0.96 31.54
N ILE A 1041 -12.19 -0.20 31.95
CA ILE A 1041 -12.23 -1.39 31.09
C ILE A 1041 -13.27 -1.24 29.97
N ASP A 1042 -14.46 -0.71 30.27
CA ASP A 1042 -15.53 -0.46 29.31
C ASP A 1042 -15.14 0.63 28.28
N GLU A 1043 -14.20 1.51 28.62
CA GLU A 1043 -13.62 2.49 27.71
C GLU A 1043 -12.56 1.86 26.79
N ASN A 1044 -11.65 1.06 27.36
CA ASN A 1044 -10.45 0.60 26.65
C ASN A 1044 -10.62 -0.74 25.95
N VAL A 1045 -11.26 -1.72 26.60
CA VAL A 1045 -11.38 -3.08 26.06
C VAL A 1045 -12.30 -3.12 24.85
N PRO A 1046 -13.51 -2.55 24.85
CA PRO A 1046 -14.36 -2.54 23.66
C PRO A 1046 -13.70 -1.83 22.47
N TYR A 1047 -13.03 -0.71 22.71
CA TYR A 1047 -12.31 0.01 21.65
C TYR A 1047 -11.16 -0.83 21.06
N MET A 1048 -10.30 -1.40 21.91
CA MET A 1048 -9.17 -2.19 21.45
C MET A 1048 -9.57 -3.57 20.92
N ALA A 1049 -10.67 -4.16 21.40
CA ALA A 1049 -11.18 -5.42 20.90
C ALA A 1049 -11.69 -5.25 19.48
N ARG A 1050 -12.43 -4.16 19.23
CA ARG A 1050 -12.86 -3.75 17.89
C ARG A 1050 -11.68 -3.43 16.98
N ARG A 1051 -10.62 -2.79 17.51
CA ARG A 1051 -9.41 -2.46 16.74
C ARG A 1051 -8.58 -3.71 16.37
N LEU A 1052 -8.16 -4.48 17.37
CA LEU A 1052 -7.11 -5.50 17.24
C LEU A 1052 -7.65 -6.87 16.77
N ASN A 1053 -8.85 -7.26 17.20
CA ASN A 1053 -9.38 -8.61 16.96
C ASN A 1053 -10.70 -8.61 16.23
N ASN A 1054 -11.21 -7.41 15.97
CA ASN A 1054 -12.49 -7.21 15.32
C ASN A 1054 -13.68 -7.90 15.98
N ARG A 1055 -13.72 -7.89 17.30
CA ARG A 1055 -14.84 -8.46 18.03
C ARG A 1055 -15.35 -7.44 19.02
N GLU A 1056 -16.66 -7.42 19.22
CA GLU A 1056 -17.21 -6.72 20.35
C GLU A 1056 -16.87 -7.53 21.60
N GLN A 1057 -16.18 -6.88 22.51
CA GLN A 1057 -15.84 -7.44 23.81
C GLN A 1057 -16.13 -6.37 24.84
N THR A 1058 -17.24 -6.56 25.52
CA THR A 1058 -17.70 -5.72 26.61
C THR A 1058 -17.63 -6.59 27.84
N PRO A 1059 -16.59 -6.45 28.66
CA PRO A 1059 -16.50 -7.19 29.90
C PRO A 1059 -17.74 -6.98 30.77
N HIS A 1060 -18.15 -8.03 31.50
CA HIS A 1060 -19.32 -7.96 32.36
C HIS A 1060 -18.90 -7.97 33.82
N PHE A 1061 -19.48 -7.06 34.60
CA PHE A 1061 -19.14 -6.81 36.00
C PHE A 1061 -20.40 -6.94 36.86
N MET A 1062 -20.36 -7.83 37.85
CA MET A 1062 -21.46 -8.07 38.80
C MET A 1062 -20.95 -7.96 40.24
N GLY A 1063 -21.64 -7.20 41.08
CA GLY A 1063 -21.27 -7.00 42.49
C GLY A 1063 -21.46 -5.57 42.97
N ASN A 1064 -20.96 -5.26 44.17
CA ASN A 1064 -21.04 -3.91 44.74
C ASN A 1064 -20.05 -2.96 44.03
N LYS A 1065 -20.60 -2.01 43.26
CA LYS A 1065 -19.82 -1.07 42.44
C LYS A 1065 -18.95 -0.11 43.25
N ASP A 1066 -19.29 0.16 44.50
CA ASP A 1066 -18.54 1.09 45.35
C ASP A 1066 -17.46 0.38 46.19
N PHE A 1067 -17.26 -0.94 45.98
CA PHE A 1067 -16.21 -1.69 46.64
C PHE A 1067 -14.82 -1.23 46.18
N VAL A 1068 -13.92 -0.96 47.12
CA VAL A 1068 -12.53 -0.57 46.84
C VAL A 1068 -11.69 -1.83 46.59
N LEU A 1069 -11.21 -2.01 45.37
CA LEU A 1069 -10.38 -3.16 44.96
C LEU A 1069 -8.92 -2.98 45.40
N ILE A 1070 -8.36 -1.80 45.16
CA ILE A 1070 -6.96 -1.46 45.48
C ILE A 1070 -6.89 -0.06 46.11
N ARG A 1071 -5.96 0.11 47.05
CA ARG A 1071 -5.46 1.43 47.47
C ARG A 1071 -4.01 1.53 46.98
N LEU A 1072 -3.73 2.54 46.15
CA LEU A 1072 -2.46 2.74 45.44
C LEU A 1072 -1.38 3.35 46.33
N LYS A 1073 -1.73 3.77 47.55
CA LYS A 1073 -0.83 4.31 48.59
C LYS A 1073 -0.84 3.48 49.84
#